data_AF-A0A8J4X5Z2-F1
#
_entry.id   AF-A0A8J4X5Z2-F1
#
_cell.length_a   1.000
_cell.length_b   1.000
_cell.length_c   1.000
_cell.angle_alpha   90.00
_cell.angle_beta   90.00
_cell.angle_gamma   90.00
#
_symmetry.space_group_name_H-M   'P 1'
#
loop_
_entity.id
_entity.type
_entity.pdbx_description
1 polymer ?
#
loop_
_entity_poly.entity_id
_entity_poly.type
_entity_poly.pdbx_seq_one_letter_code
_entity_poly.pdbx_strand_id
1 'polypeptide(L)'
;MSSAPSPLSMLHSQSVQLLCLTASSGVPLFSRGSTKQLPFSVIGSLNAVHMFGTGHDATLSCSETERGGRVLWRVFHDSLMLIGVSSNSNISELHLRRLLENAWNCMVLVLGLDELANARNVERLKRELRSCYRLIDMLLERGVDDRDRDLGLMGDLTHCTDCILLPQPDLLQETLESFTRAAESEFGCLLIRGRLAVATEKWWRLAPQELVLLSAFANLPPGKTSCDYPVFLPQGSPNVALRLLCFQLLPGAMACVLCGPRPSLYQLESEQVRRFWSPVVENLRSCLVQATCSGLTPSVKLRQDVLGLLLINRESRRSVSSLGHARSKATPPLSIARRWELLRLFYTFAVTHYFTSEEPPSSEGPAPELLNEEFCVGFTHLPVHCYLVNNECKCYAVQTPQHQLFLLIDLSAPTTFSTGRSRLAWGKMAEDHSLSPRRKVLTLDTMNANVKKVEYAVRGPIVQRAVQLEKELREGVKKPFDEVIRANIGDAHAMGQQPITFFRQVLALCTYPDLLDDNQFPDDAKDRARRLLKACGGSSIGSYSASQGIDCIRHDVARYIERRDDGISCDPDNIYLTTGASDGIVTMLKLLTAGEGRTRTGMMISIPQYPLYSAAIAELGAVQINYYLNEEKCWSLDITELQRSLQAAREYCNPRVLCIINPGNPTGQVQSRQCIEDVIRFAAKEHLFLMADEVYQDNVYAEGCAFHSFKKVLFEMGPEFSNTVELASFHSTSKCYMGECGLRGGYMEVINVDQEVKAQLTKLVSVRLCPPVPGQVLMALVTNPPQPGEPSHAQFLKERTATLNELAKKAELTEDILNTVPGIRCNPVQGAMYSFPRITLPDRAVKEAKAKGQEPDMFYCMTLLDETGICLVPGSGFGQKDGTHHFRMTILPPADKLIILLNKVKEFHRRFTEQYS
;
A
#
# COMPACT_ATOMS: atom_id res chain seq x y z
N MET A 1 -24.77 24.35 -0.59
CA MET A 1 -24.27 22.97 -0.45
C MET A 1 -24.44 22.55 1.00
N SER A 2 -25.46 21.74 1.28
CA SER A 2 -25.71 21.17 2.60
C SER A 2 -24.56 20.24 2.98
N SER A 3 -23.93 20.50 4.11
CA SER A 3 -22.90 19.64 4.70
C SER A 3 -23.46 18.23 4.92
N ALA A 4 -22.88 17.23 4.28
CA ALA A 4 -23.13 15.84 4.60
C ALA A 4 -22.80 15.60 6.09
N PRO A 5 -23.69 14.98 6.89
CA PRO A 5 -23.41 14.68 8.28
C PRO A 5 -22.36 13.56 8.39
N SER A 6 -21.52 13.62 9.42
CA SER A 6 -20.51 12.60 9.70
C SER A 6 -21.16 11.21 9.94
N PRO A 7 -20.52 10.08 9.59
CA PRO A 7 -21.13 8.75 9.69
C PRO A 7 -21.58 8.32 11.09
N LEU A 8 -21.18 9.03 12.15
CA LEU A 8 -21.50 8.69 13.54
C LEU A 8 -22.50 9.66 14.20
N SER A 9 -22.97 10.70 13.51
CA SER A 9 -23.85 11.73 14.11
C SER A 9 -25.35 11.40 14.06
N MET A 10 -25.74 10.13 13.91
CA MET A 10 -27.16 9.71 13.87
C MET A 10 -27.49 8.56 14.85
N LEU A 11 -27.03 8.64 16.10
CA LEU A 11 -27.25 7.60 17.11
C LEU A 11 -28.45 7.93 18.03
N HIS A 12 -29.66 7.54 17.62
CA HIS A 12 -30.84 7.45 18.49
C HIS A 12 -31.55 6.08 18.35
N SER A 13 -31.91 5.51 19.52
CA SER A 13 -32.65 4.28 19.86
C SER A 13 -32.53 3.03 18.96
N GLN A 14 -32.04 1.95 19.56
CA GLN A 14 -31.94 0.61 18.97
C GLN A 14 -33.28 -0.12 19.10
N SER A 15 -33.91 -0.51 17.98
CA SER A 15 -35.06 -1.42 17.99
C SER A 15 -34.82 -2.57 17.01
N VAL A 16 -34.37 -3.70 17.56
CA VAL A 16 -34.22 -4.97 16.83
C VAL A 16 -35.41 -5.86 17.15
N GLN A 17 -35.95 -6.52 16.13
CA GLN A 17 -36.99 -7.50 16.29
C GLN A 17 -36.52 -8.87 15.80
N LEU A 18 -36.63 -9.87 16.66
CA LEU A 18 -36.31 -11.25 16.38
C LEU A 18 -37.59 -12.05 16.11
N LEU A 19 -37.62 -12.78 15.01
CA LEU A 19 -38.69 -13.68 14.61
C LEU A 19 -38.15 -15.10 14.54
N CYS A 20 -38.96 -16.08 14.95
CA CYS A 20 -38.68 -17.49 14.76
C CYS A 20 -39.85 -18.14 14.03
N LEU A 21 -39.57 -18.76 12.88
CA LEU A 21 -40.53 -19.46 12.04
C LEU A 21 -40.07 -20.92 11.85
N THR A 22 -40.98 -21.82 11.53
CA THR A 22 -40.60 -23.14 10.98
C THR A 22 -40.04 -22.95 9.57
N ALA A 23 -38.92 -23.58 9.23
CA ALA A 23 -38.25 -23.41 7.95
C ALA A 23 -39.10 -23.87 6.75
N SER A 24 -39.80 -25.01 6.88
CA SER A 24 -40.57 -25.61 5.78
C SER A 24 -41.96 -24.99 5.56
N SER A 25 -42.65 -24.60 6.64
CA SER A 25 -44.05 -24.15 6.58
C SER A 25 -44.25 -22.66 6.85
N GLY A 26 -43.21 -21.94 7.28
CA GLY A 26 -43.28 -20.52 7.62
C GLY A 26 -44.14 -20.17 8.82
N VAL A 27 -44.59 -21.15 9.62
CA VAL A 27 -45.45 -20.92 10.79
C VAL A 27 -44.67 -20.15 11.86
N PRO A 28 -45.16 -18.99 12.33
CA PRO A 28 -44.48 -18.22 13.36
C PRO A 28 -44.57 -18.91 14.72
N LEU A 29 -43.39 -19.14 15.33
CA LEU A 29 -43.23 -19.67 16.68
C LEU A 29 -43.22 -18.54 17.73
N PHE A 30 -42.43 -17.49 17.49
CA PHE A 30 -42.40 -16.30 18.36
C PHE A 30 -41.89 -15.03 17.64
N SER A 31 -42.17 -13.87 18.26
CA SER A 31 -41.61 -12.56 17.90
C SER A 31 -41.25 -11.77 19.16
N ARG A 32 -40.02 -11.24 19.28
CA ARG A 32 -39.50 -10.50 20.46
C ARG A 32 -38.67 -9.26 20.05
N GLY A 33 -38.50 -8.28 20.95
CA GLY A 33 -37.48 -7.19 20.83
C GLY A 33 -37.99 -5.76 20.60
N SER A 34 -39.08 -5.55 19.83
CA SER A 34 -39.68 -4.22 19.59
C SER A 34 -40.97 -4.03 20.39
N THR A 35 -41.26 -2.81 20.82
CA THR A 35 -42.52 -2.43 21.49
C THR A 35 -43.76 -2.60 20.60
N LYS A 36 -43.57 -2.69 19.27
CA LYS A 36 -44.64 -3.00 18.29
C LYS A 36 -44.35 -4.32 17.59
N GLN A 37 -45.30 -5.26 17.65
CA GLN A 37 -45.25 -6.50 16.87
C GLN A 37 -45.39 -6.19 15.37
N LEU A 38 -44.69 -6.97 14.54
CA LEU A 38 -44.80 -6.83 13.08
C LEU A 38 -46.17 -7.34 12.62
N PRO A 39 -46.83 -6.66 11.67
CA PRO A 39 -48.04 -7.17 11.05
C PRO A 39 -47.81 -8.56 10.46
N PHE A 40 -48.83 -9.42 10.54
CA PHE A 40 -48.77 -10.78 10.00
C PHE A 40 -48.46 -10.80 8.50
N SER A 41 -48.90 -9.76 7.76
CA SER A 41 -48.57 -9.55 6.35
C SER A 41 -47.06 -9.40 6.12
N VAL A 42 -46.36 -8.67 6.99
CA VAL A 42 -44.90 -8.48 6.88
C VAL A 42 -44.17 -9.78 7.19
N ILE A 43 -44.60 -10.52 8.22
CA ILE A 43 -44.04 -11.84 8.54
C ILE A 43 -44.22 -12.79 7.36
N GLY A 44 -45.41 -12.79 6.75
CA GLY A 44 -45.71 -13.57 5.55
C GLY A 44 -44.81 -13.20 4.36
N SER A 45 -44.58 -11.91 4.11
CA SER A 45 -43.67 -11.45 3.05
C SER A 45 -42.23 -11.87 3.30
N LEU A 46 -41.73 -11.75 4.54
CA LEU A 46 -40.38 -12.18 4.92
C LEU A 46 -40.17 -13.68 4.71
N ASN A 47 -41.19 -14.49 4.99
CA ASN A 47 -41.17 -15.92 4.71
C ASN A 47 -41.25 -16.22 3.20
N ALA A 48 -42.08 -15.48 2.46
CA ALA A 48 -42.24 -15.65 1.01
C ALA A 48 -40.92 -15.41 0.26
N VAL A 49 -40.14 -14.41 0.68
CA VAL A 49 -38.80 -14.14 0.13
C VAL A 49 -37.87 -15.33 0.33
N HIS A 50 -37.86 -15.93 1.52
CA HIS A 50 -37.05 -17.12 1.79
C HIS A 50 -37.50 -18.33 0.95
N MET A 51 -38.81 -18.59 0.89
CA MET A 51 -39.36 -19.70 0.11
C MET A 51 -39.11 -19.52 -1.39
N PHE A 52 -39.19 -18.29 -1.90
CA PHE A 52 -38.88 -17.97 -3.28
C PHE A 52 -37.41 -18.27 -3.61
N GLY A 53 -36.47 -17.84 -2.77
CA GLY A 53 -35.05 -18.15 -2.94
C GLY A 53 -34.79 -19.66 -2.91
N THR A 54 -35.36 -20.35 -1.91
CA THR A 54 -35.20 -21.81 -1.76
C THR A 54 -35.75 -22.57 -2.98
N GLY A 55 -36.83 -22.10 -3.59
CA GLY A 55 -37.38 -22.68 -4.83
C GLY A 55 -36.50 -22.48 -6.08
N HIS A 56 -35.46 -21.65 -6.00
CA HIS A 56 -34.50 -21.36 -7.08
C HIS A 56 -33.05 -21.72 -6.70
N ASP A 57 -32.85 -22.60 -5.71
CA ASP A 57 -31.54 -22.97 -5.18
C ASP A 57 -30.69 -21.77 -4.71
N ALA A 58 -31.34 -20.71 -4.21
CA ALA A 58 -30.71 -19.49 -3.73
C ALA A 58 -31.01 -19.22 -2.25
N THR A 59 -29.98 -19.07 -1.43
CA THR A 59 -30.13 -18.74 0.00
C THR A 59 -29.96 -17.24 0.24
N LEU A 60 -31.02 -16.54 0.64
CA LEU A 60 -30.92 -15.15 1.06
C LEU A 60 -30.41 -15.06 2.50
N SER A 61 -29.22 -14.48 2.70
CA SER A 61 -28.59 -14.33 4.01
C SER A 61 -28.89 -12.97 4.67
N CYS A 62 -28.75 -11.88 3.93
CA CYS A 62 -28.97 -10.50 4.39
C CYS A 62 -29.60 -9.63 3.30
N SER A 63 -30.39 -8.62 3.70
CA SER A 63 -30.93 -7.60 2.81
C SER A 63 -30.98 -6.24 3.52
N GLU A 64 -30.79 -5.17 2.75
CA GLU A 64 -30.91 -3.79 3.22
C GLU A 64 -32.06 -3.10 2.49
N THR A 65 -32.85 -2.34 3.24
CA THR A 65 -34.02 -1.61 2.72
C THR A 65 -33.60 -0.18 2.34
N GLU A 66 -34.31 0.45 1.40
CA GLU A 66 -34.03 1.82 0.93
C GLU A 66 -34.03 2.88 2.05
N ARG A 67 -34.68 2.59 3.19
CA ARG A 67 -34.72 3.45 4.37
C ARG A 67 -33.67 3.11 5.43
N GLY A 68 -32.67 2.29 5.09
CA GLY A 68 -31.56 1.90 5.97
C GLY A 68 -31.91 0.85 7.02
N GLY A 69 -33.08 0.20 6.96
CA GLY A 69 -33.38 -0.98 7.77
C GLY A 69 -32.69 -2.23 7.21
N ARG A 70 -32.30 -3.16 8.06
CA ARG A 70 -31.57 -4.38 7.69
C ARG A 70 -32.32 -5.63 8.15
N VAL A 71 -32.36 -6.65 7.30
CA VAL A 71 -33.00 -7.93 7.58
C VAL A 71 -32.01 -9.06 7.34
N LEU A 72 -31.88 -9.97 8.30
CA LEU A 72 -31.00 -11.14 8.23
C LEU A 72 -31.82 -12.42 8.43
N TRP A 73 -31.65 -13.41 7.57
CA TRP A 73 -32.29 -14.73 7.68
C TRP A 73 -31.23 -15.79 7.96
N ARG A 74 -31.55 -16.72 8.87
CA ARG A 74 -30.71 -17.90 9.09
C ARG A 74 -31.56 -19.11 9.42
N VAL A 75 -31.37 -20.17 8.65
CA VAL A 75 -31.99 -21.49 8.88
C VAL A 75 -31.03 -22.35 9.69
N PHE A 76 -31.56 -23.06 10.68
CA PHE A 76 -30.81 -23.98 11.53
C PHE A 76 -31.40 -25.38 11.41
N HIS A 77 -30.56 -26.35 11.04
CA HIS A 77 -30.89 -27.78 10.89
C HIS A 77 -32.14 -28.04 10.04
N ASP A 78 -32.40 -27.21 9.02
CA ASP A 78 -33.57 -27.26 8.13
C ASP A 78 -34.94 -27.30 8.83
N SER A 79 -34.96 -27.00 10.14
CA SER A 79 -36.15 -27.11 10.99
C SER A 79 -36.70 -25.72 11.31
N LEU A 80 -35.87 -24.83 11.83
CA LEU A 80 -36.27 -23.50 12.29
C LEU A 80 -35.48 -22.41 11.55
N MET A 81 -36.18 -21.31 11.26
CA MET A 81 -35.61 -20.11 10.69
C MET A 81 -35.71 -18.96 11.69
N LEU A 82 -34.58 -18.33 11.98
CA LEU A 82 -34.53 -17.09 12.73
C LEU A 82 -34.35 -15.90 11.78
N ILE A 83 -35.12 -14.85 11.99
CA ILE A 83 -35.06 -13.61 11.20
C ILE A 83 -34.83 -12.43 12.15
N GLY A 84 -33.76 -11.69 11.93
CA GLY A 84 -33.46 -10.44 12.64
C GLY A 84 -33.82 -9.24 11.79
N VAL A 85 -34.70 -8.37 12.28
CA VAL A 85 -35.14 -7.15 11.60
C VAL A 85 -34.70 -5.94 12.41
N SER A 86 -33.92 -5.06 11.80
CA SER A 86 -33.54 -3.76 12.35
C SER A 86 -34.15 -2.64 11.51
N SER A 87 -34.76 -1.64 12.16
CA SER A 87 -35.24 -0.42 11.51
C SER A 87 -34.18 0.69 11.44
N ASN A 88 -32.97 0.46 11.95
CA ASN A 88 -31.92 1.47 12.10
C ASN A 88 -30.65 1.06 11.33
N SER A 89 -30.09 1.97 10.55
CA SER A 89 -28.90 1.76 9.70
C SER A 89 -27.61 1.56 10.50
N ASN A 90 -27.62 1.88 11.79
CA ASN A 90 -26.44 1.78 12.67
C ASN A 90 -26.14 0.34 13.14
N ILE A 91 -27.05 -0.62 12.93
CA ILE A 91 -26.85 -2.01 13.37
C ILE A 91 -26.13 -2.80 12.27
N SER A 92 -24.87 -3.13 12.53
CA SER A 92 -24.07 -3.96 11.61
C SER A 92 -24.66 -5.34 11.38
N GLU A 93 -24.33 -5.96 10.25
CA GLU A 93 -24.62 -7.37 9.99
C GLU A 93 -24.07 -8.30 11.08
N LEU A 94 -22.85 -8.02 11.56
CA LEU A 94 -22.18 -8.82 12.56
C LEU A 94 -23.02 -8.93 13.84
N HIS A 95 -23.59 -7.81 14.29
CA HIS A 95 -24.47 -7.79 15.46
C HIS A 95 -25.70 -8.68 15.24
N LEU A 96 -26.44 -8.50 14.14
CA LEU A 96 -27.62 -9.33 13.86
C LEU A 96 -27.25 -10.81 13.75
N ARG A 97 -26.13 -11.13 13.09
CA ARG A 97 -25.64 -12.51 12.93
C ARG A 97 -25.34 -13.16 14.28
N ARG A 98 -24.61 -12.46 15.16
CA ARG A 98 -24.28 -12.93 16.51
C ARG A 98 -25.53 -13.06 17.38
N LEU A 99 -26.50 -12.17 17.24
CA LEU A 99 -27.79 -12.27 17.90
C LEU A 99 -28.56 -13.54 17.48
N LEU A 100 -28.62 -13.86 16.18
CA LEU A 100 -29.28 -15.08 15.70
C LEU A 100 -28.56 -16.35 16.22
N GLU A 101 -27.23 -16.36 16.23
CA GLU A 101 -26.42 -17.46 16.78
C GLU A 101 -26.67 -17.65 18.28
N ASN A 102 -26.64 -16.57 19.06
CA ASN A 102 -26.89 -16.62 20.49
C ASN A 102 -28.33 -17.02 20.82
N ALA A 103 -29.31 -16.56 20.04
CA ALA A 103 -30.71 -16.96 20.21
C ALA A 103 -30.91 -18.45 19.93
N TRP A 104 -30.31 -18.99 18.86
CA TRP A 104 -30.35 -20.43 18.59
C TRP A 104 -29.67 -21.24 19.70
N ASN A 105 -28.44 -20.87 20.09
CA ASN A 105 -27.71 -21.56 21.13
C ASN A 105 -28.41 -21.45 22.50
N CYS A 106 -29.12 -20.36 22.78
CA CYS A 106 -30.00 -20.22 23.93
C CYS A 106 -31.16 -21.23 23.88
N MET A 107 -31.80 -21.39 22.72
CA MET A 107 -32.87 -22.38 22.57
C MET A 107 -32.33 -23.79 22.81
N VAL A 108 -31.17 -24.13 22.24
CA VAL A 108 -30.50 -25.41 22.47
C VAL A 108 -30.16 -25.58 23.94
N LEU A 109 -29.63 -24.54 24.61
CA LEU A 109 -29.24 -24.59 26.02
C LEU A 109 -30.38 -25.01 26.95
N VAL A 110 -31.60 -24.60 26.65
CA VAL A 110 -32.77 -24.82 27.51
C VAL A 110 -33.58 -26.05 27.09
N LEU A 111 -33.71 -26.30 25.78
CA LEU A 111 -34.60 -27.35 25.25
C LEU A 111 -33.87 -28.59 24.70
N GLY A 112 -32.59 -28.47 24.38
CA GLY A 112 -31.81 -29.48 23.67
C GLY A 112 -31.95 -29.39 22.15
N LEU A 113 -30.96 -29.91 21.43
CA LEU A 113 -30.92 -29.83 19.97
C LEU A 113 -31.94 -30.77 19.30
N ASP A 114 -32.13 -31.98 19.83
CA ASP A 114 -33.06 -32.96 19.25
C ASP A 114 -34.51 -32.46 19.18
N GLU A 115 -35.00 -31.78 20.22
CA GLU A 115 -36.37 -31.21 20.25
C GLU A 115 -36.53 -30.05 19.25
N LEU A 116 -35.45 -29.31 18.95
CA LEU A 116 -35.46 -28.20 17.99
C LEU A 116 -35.29 -28.65 16.54
N ALA A 117 -34.43 -29.64 16.31
CA ALA A 117 -34.17 -30.20 14.98
C ALA A 117 -35.35 -31.06 14.49
N ASN A 118 -36.05 -31.74 15.39
CA ASN A 118 -37.17 -32.63 15.06
C ASN A 118 -38.52 -32.10 15.57
N ALA A 119 -38.84 -30.84 15.23
CA ALA A 119 -40.06 -30.15 15.66
C ALA A 119 -41.36 -30.75 15.07
N ARG A 120 -41.77 -31.94 15.51
CA ARG A 120 -42.97 -32.66 15.01
C ARG A 120 -44.29 -32.03 15.46
N ASN A 121 -44.30 -31.35 16.62
CA ASN A 121 -45.49 -30.69 17.17
C ASN A 121 -45.22 -29.21 17.45
N VAL A 122 -45.66 -28.36 16.51
CA VAL A 122 -45.44 -26.91 16.53
C VAL A 122 -46.05 -26.24 17.78
N GLU A 123 -47.24 -26.65 18.21
CA GLU A 123 -47.91 -26.04 19.37
C GLU A 123 -47.23 -26.41 20.70
N ARG A 124 -46.73 -27.65 20.81
CA ARG A 124 -45.89 -28.06 21.95
C ARG A 124 -44.60 -27.25 21.99
N LEU A 125 -43.92 -27.12 20.86
CA LEU A 125 -42.67 -26.36 20.75
C LEU A 125 -42.87 -24.87 21.10
N LYS A 126 -43.94 -24.23 20.60
CA LYS A 126 -44.29 -22.83 20.98
C LYS A 126 -44.44 -22.64 22.49
N ARG A 127 -44.98 -23.64 23.20
CA ARG A 127 -45.13 -23.59 24.67
C ARG A 127 -43.78 -23.74 25.36
N GLU A 128 -42.94 -24.66 24.90
CA GLU A 128 -41.62 -24.94 25.47
C GLU A 128 -40.65 -23.77 25.26
N LEU A 129 -40.68 -23.10 24.10
CA LEU A 129 -39.86 -21.93 23.78
C LEU A 129 -40.06 -20.74 24.73
N ARG A 130 -41.20 -20.67 25.42
CA ARG A 130 -41.46 -19.61 26.43
C ARG A 130 -40.42 -19.61 27.56
N SER A 131 -39.82 -20.75 27.84
CA SER A 131 -38.72 -20.89 28.83
C SER A 131 -37.47 -20.11 28.42
N CYS A 132 -37.23 -19.97 27.12
CA CYS A 132 -36.06 -19.29 26.55
C CYS A 132 -36.26 -17.77 26.47
N TYR A 133 -37.50 -17.27 26.52
CA TYR A 133 -37.80 -15.86 26.24
C TYR A 133 -37.04 -14.90 27.15
N ARG A 134 -36.93 -15.19 28.45
CA ARG A 134 -36.19 -14.30 29.37
C ARG A 134 -34.73 -14.13 28.97
N LEU A 135 -34.09 -15.20 28.52
CA LEU A 135 -32.69 -15.17 28.10
C LEU A 135 -32.56 -14.45 26.74
N ILE A 136 -33.49 -14.69 25.80
CA ILE A 136 -33.55 -14.02 24.51
C ILE A 136 -33.83 -12.51 24.67
N ASP A 137 -34.76 -12.12 25.53
CA ASP A 137 -35.10 -10.72 25.81
C ASP A 137 -33.90 -10.00 26.41
N MET A 138 -33.16 -10.64 27.31
CA MET A 138 -31.94 -10.06 27.86
C MET A 138 -30.85 -9.85 26.81
N LEU A 139 -30.79 -10.67 25.75
CA LEU A 139 -29.92 -10.43 24.60
C LEU A 139 -30.41 -9.28 23.72
N LEU A 140 -31.72 -9.05 23.64
CA LEU A 140 -32.36 -8.00 22.82
C LEU A 140 -32.38 -6.62 23.51
N GLU A 141 -32.54 -6.58 24.84
CA GLU A 141 -32.73 -5.35 25.62
C GLU A 141 -31.40 -4.73 26.11
N ARG A 142 -30.25 -5.34 25.81
CA ARG A 142 -28.92 -4.83 26.16
C ARG A 142 -28.59 -3.54 25.39
N GLY A 143 -28.77 -2.40 26.07
CA GLY A 143 -28.43 -1.07 25.57
C GLY A 143 -29.57 -0.05 25.55
N VAL A 144 -30.78 -0.40 26.03
CA VAL A 144 -31.98 0.44 25.87
C VAL A 144 -32.46 1.12 27.17
N ASP A 145 -31.99 0.73 28.35
CA ASP A 145 -32.50 1.29 29.62
C ASP A 145 -31.47 2.18 30.35
N ASP A 146 -31.81 3.47 30.46
CA ASP A 146 -31.10 4.56 31.16
C ASP A 146 -31.14 4.44 32.71
N ARG A 147 -31.07 3.21 33.23
CA ARG A 147 -31.13 2.93 34.67
C ARG A 147 -30.03 1.98 35.08
N ASP A 148 -28.81 2.49 35.27
CA ASP A 148 -27.75 1.96 36.16
C ASP A 148 -27.47 0.42 36.19
N ARG A 149 -28.00 -0.34 35.22
CA ARG A 149 -28.01 -1.82 35.20
C ARG A 149 -27.26 -2.40 34.01
N ASP A 150 -26.73 -1.58 33.12
CA ASP A 150 -25.84 -2.11 32.09
C ASP A 150 -24.51 -2.52 32.74
N LEU A 151 -24.38 -3.83 32.99
CA LEU A 151 -23.20 -4.47 33.56
C LEU A 151 -22.00 -4.42 32.59
N GLY A 152 -22.17 -3.87 31.38
CA GLY A 152 -21.10 -3.69 30.41
C GLY A 152 -20.55 -5.01 29.90
N LEU A 153 -21.42 -6.02 29.81
CA LEU A 153 -21.08 -7.34 29.30
C LEU A 153 -20.97 -7.26 27.78
N MET A 154 -19.87 -7.79 27.25
CA MET A 154 -19.50 -7.71 25.83
C MET A 154 -19.51 -9.10 25.16
N GLY A 155 -19.67 -10.17 25.94
CA GLY A 155 -19.56 -11.55 25.46
C GLY A 155 -20.57 -11.94 24.38
N ASP A 156 -21.76 -11.31 24.39
CA ASP A 156 -22.78 -11.52 23.36
C ASP A 156 -22.33 -11.05 21.97
N LEU A 157 -21.50 -10.00 21.89
CA LEU A 157 -20.94 -9.50 20.63
C LEU A 157 -19.56 -10.10 20.31
N THR A 158 -18.72 -10.28 21.35
CA THR A 158 -17.33 -10.71 21.18
C THR A 158 -17.18 -12.21 21.05
N HIS A 159 -18.20 -13.00 21.44
CA HIS A 159 -18.11 -14.45 21.63
C HIS A 159 -16.95 -14.87 22.55
N CYS A 160 -16.46 -13.94 23.37
CA CYS A 160 -15.45 -14.17 24.38
C CYS A 160 -16.09 -14.05 25.75
N THR A 161 -15.61 -14.84 26.71
CA THR A 161 -16.21 -14.83 28.05
C THR A 161 -15.73 -13.62 28.82
N ASP A 162 -16.67 -12.83 29.37
CA ASP A 162 -16.34 -11.65 30.18
C ASP A 162 -15.80 -12.08 31.55
N CYS A 163 -14.55 -11.68 31.82
CA CYS A 163 -13.83 -11.99 33.04
C CYS A 163 -13.58 -10.74 33.90
N ILE A 164 -13.31 -10.96 35.19
CA ILE A 164 -12.78 -9.96 36.11
C ILE A 164 -11.39 -10.37 36.59
N LEU A 165 -10.44 -9.44 36.58
CA LEU A 165 -9.09 -9.69 37.08
C LEU A 165 -9.01 -9.41 38.58
N LEU A 166 -8.73 -10.45 39.36
CA LEU A 166 -8.60 -10.34 40.81
C LEU A 166 -7.13 -10.16 41.24
N PRO A 167 -6.84 -9.37 42.29
CA PRO A 167 -5.46 -9.16 42.76
C PRO A 167 -4.82 -10.40 43.38
N GLN A 168 -5.64 -11.25 44.03
CA GLN A 168 -5.24 -12.48 44.69
C GLN A 168 -6.30 -13.57 44.42
N PRO A 169 -6.26 -14.21 43.23
CA PRO A 169 -7.27 -15.21 42.85
C PRO A 169 -7.10 -16.55 43.58
N ASP A 170 -5.91 -16.85 44.10
CA ASP A 170 -5.51 -18.19 44.55
C ASP A 170 -6.45 -18.75 45.63
N LEU A 171 -6.80 -17.94 46.63
CA LEU A 171 -7.68 -18.37 47.72
C LEU A 171 -9.10 -18.72 47.21
N LEU A 172 -9.63 -17.92 46.28
CA LEU A 172 -10.96 -18.17 45.70
C LEU A 172 -10.92 -19.35 44.72
N GLN A 173 -9.83 -19.53 43.99
CA GLN A 173 -9.60 -20.68 43.12
C GLN A 173 -9.53 -21.98 43.93
N GLU A 174 -8.75 -22.03 45.01
CA GLU A 174 -8.63 -23.20 45.88
C GLU A 174 -9.98 -23.53 46.55
N THR A 175 -10.70 -22.50 46.99
CA THR A 175 -12.06 -22.65 47.55
C THR A 175 -13.01 -23.22 46.52
N LEU A 176 -12.99 -22.71 45.29
CA LEU A 176 -13.84 -23.18 44.20
C LEU A 176 -13.51 -24.64 43.83
N GLU A 177 -12.23 -24.99 43.68
CA GLU A 177 -11.81 -26.35 43.35
C GLU A 177 -12.23 -27.35 44.43
N SER A 178 -12.07 -26.97 45.70
CA SER A 178 -12.49 -27.78 46.84
C SER A 178 -14.01 -27.93 46.89
N PHE A 179 -14.76 -26.85 46.65
CA PHE A 179 -16.22 -26.87 46.56
C PHE A 179 -16.73 -27.73 45.39
N THR A 180 -16.11 -27.60 44.22
CA THR A 180 -16.50 -28.36 43.02
C THR A 180 -16.20 -29.85 43.20
N ARG A 181 -15.05 -30.19 43.79
CA ARG A 181 -14.69 -31.57 44.14
C ARG A 181 -15.65 -32.16 45.18
N ALA A 182 -16.04 -31.38 46.19
CA ALA A 182 -17.05 -31.79 47.17
C ALA A 182 -18.45 -31.94 46.53
N ALA A 183 -18.71 -31.23 45.44
CA ALA A 183 -19.89 -31.36 44.61
C ALA A 183 -19.83 -32.50 43.58
N GLU A 184 -18.85 -33.41 43.68
CA GLU A 184 -18.65 -34.54 42.77
C GLU A 184 -18.67 -34.13 41.28
N SER A 185 -18.19 -32.92 40.99
CA SER A 185 -18.10 -32.37 39.64
C SER A 185 -16.68 -31.90 39.34
N GLU A 186 -16.34 -31.87 38.05
CA GLU A 186 -15.12 -31.23 37.56
C GLU A 186 -15.38 -29.82 37.00
N PHE A 187 -16.64 -29.41 36.89
CA PHE A 187 -17.08 -28.17 36.25
C PHE A 187 -17.68 -27.21 37.29
N GLY A 188 -16.87 -26.26 37.75
CA GLY A 188 -17.31 -25.18 38.63
C GLY A 188 -16.77 -23.81 38.22
N CYS A 189 -17.53 -22.76 38.52
CA CYS A 189 -17.12 -21.37 38.37
C CYS A 189 -17.69 -20.43 39.45
N LEU A 190 -17.06 -19.27 39.60
CA LEU A 190 -17.53 -18.16 40.42
C LEU A 190 -17.78 -16.95 39.54
N LEU A 191 -19.02 -16.46 39.55
CA LEU A 191 -19.47 -15.26 38.84
C LEU A 191 -19.57 -14.08 39.81
N ILE A 192 -19.02 -12.94 39.43
CA ILE A 192 -19.14 -11.67 40.15
C ILE A 192 -19.75 -10.64 39.19
N ARG A 193 -20.97 -10.21 39.49
CA ARG A 193 -21.79 -9.31 38.66
C ARG A 193 -21.87 -9.79 37.20
N GLY A 194 -21.96 -11.10 37.06
CA GLY A 194 -22.07 -11.78 35.78
C GLY A 194 -20.80 -11.97 34.97
N ARG A 195 -19.64 -11.62 35.54
CA ARG A 195 -18.32 -11.86 34.95
C ARG A 195 -17.65 -13.03 35.67
N LEU A 196 -16.93 -13.86 34.93
CA LEU A 196 -16.16 -14.97 35.52
C LEU A 196 -14.97 -14.42 36.31
N ALA A 197 -14.91 -14.76 37.59
CA ALA A 197 -13.82 -14.39 38.48
C ALA A 197 -12.78 -15.50 38.58
N VAL A 198 -13.23 -16.73 38.84
CA VAL A 198 -12.40 -17.94 38.87
C VAL A 198 -13.22 -19.11 38.32
N ALA A 199 -12.57 -20.07 37.69
CA ALA A 199 -13.22 -21.29 37.22
C ALA A 199 -12.24 -22.47 37.23
N THR A 200 -12.80 -23.67 37.33
CA THR A 200 -12.06 -24.94 37.19
C THR A 200 -11.49 -25.12 35.78
N GLU A 201 -10.45 -25.93 35.64
CA GLU A 201 -9.80 -26.19 34.35
C GLU A 201 -10.78 -26.73 33.29
N LYS A 202 -11.66 -27.66 33.66
CA LYS A 202 -12.66 -28.23 32.75
C LYS A 202 -13.72 -27.22 32.34
N TRP A 203 -14.11 -26.32 33.24
CA TRP A 203 -15.01 -25.21 32.90
C TRP A 203 -14.40 -24.32 31.82
N TRP A 204 -13.11 -23.99 31.91
CA TRP A 204 -12.42 -23.20 30.89
C TRP A 204 -12.29 -23.88 29.52
N ARG A 205 -12.48 -25.21 29.45
CA ARG A 205 -12.46 -25.99 28.19
C ARG A 205 -13.82 -26.05 27.51
N LEU A 206 -14.88 -25.56 28.13
CA LEU A 206 -16.20 -25.42 27.49
C LEU A 206 -16.12 -24.43 26.32
N ALA A 207 -17.06 -24.55 25.38
CA ALA A 207 -17.07 -23.65 24.23
C ALA A 207 -17.28 -22.20 24.67
N PRO A 208 -16.66 -21.19 24.03
CA PRO A 208 -16.80 -19.80 24.45
C PRO A 208 -18.25 -19.30 24.50
N GLN A 209 -19.09 -19.74 23.55
CA GLN A 209 -20.51 -19.39 23.53
C GLN A 209 -21.28 -20.07 24.67
N GLU A 210 -20.92 -21.29 25.05
CA GLU A 210 -21.49 -21.95 26.24
C GLU A 210 -21.18 -21.15 27.50
N LEU A 211 -19.93 -20.70 27.65
CA LEU A 211 -19.51 -19.90 28.78
C LEU A 211 -20.26 -18.56 28.88
N VAL A 212 -20.42 -17.87 27.74
CA VAL A 212 -21.21 -16.62 27.66
C VAL A 212 -22.66 -16.87 28.05
N LEU A 213 -23.30 -17.90 27.49
CA LEU A 213 -24.71 -18.19 27.74
C LEU A 213 -24.96 -18.72 29.15
N LEU A 214 -24.11 -19.59 29.69
CA LEU A 214 -24.20 -20.08 31.06
C LEU A 214 -24.04 -18.94 32.07
N SER A 215 -23.10 -18.04 31.83
CA SER A 215 -22.94 -16.84 32.66
C SER A 215 -24.19 -15.97 32.58
N ALA A 216 -24.70 -15.71 31.38
CA ALA A 216 -25.88 -14.89 31.16
C ALA A 216 -27.14 -15.51 31.80
N PHE A 217 -27.30 -16.83 31.70
CA PHE A 217 -28.39 -17.61 32.28
C PHE A 217 -28.34 -17.62 33.81
N ALA A 218 -27.15 -17.80 34.40
CA ALA A 218 -26.95 -17.75 35.85
C ALA A 218 -27.27 -16.36 36.45
N ASN A 219 -27.11 -15.28 35.68
CA ASN A 219 -27.43 -13.93 36.14
C ASN A 219 -28.92 -13.56 36.04
N LEU A 220 -29.77 -14.39 35.45
CA LEU A 220 -31.20 -14.12 35.44
C LEU A 220 -31.69 -14.02 36.89
N PRO A 221 -32.43 -12.95 37.27
CA PRO A 221 -32.79 -12.70 38.66
C PRO A 221 -33.50 -13.93 39.24
N PRO A 222 -32.86 -14.63 40.19
CA PRO A 222 -33.42 -15.88 40.65
C PRO A 222 -34.53 -15.55 41.66
N GLY A 223 -35.65 -16.26 41.59
CA GLY A 223 -36.69 -16.17 42.62
C GLY A 223 -36.29 -16.82 43.95
N LYS A 224 -35.11 -17.46 44.02
CA LYS A 224 -34.58 -18.25 45.14
C LYS A 224 -33.07 -18.05 45.26
N THR A 225 -32.49 -18.30 46.44
CA THR A 225 -31.04 -18.19 46.69
C THR A 225 -30.22 -19.28 46.01
N SER A 226 -30.82 -20.45 45.82
CA SER A 226 -30.20 -21.58 45.13
C SER A 226 -31.15 -22.13 44.07
N CYS A 227 -30.61 -22.43 42.89
CA CYS A 227 -31.38 -22.90 41.74
C CYS A 227 -30.74 -24.15 41.11
N ASP A 228 -31.58 -24.99 40.53
CA ASP A 228 -31.21 -26.21 39.81
C ASP A 228 -31.91 -26.17 38.45
N TYR A 229 -31.11 -26.04 37.39
CA TYR A 229 -31.61 -25.90 36.03
C TYR A 229 -31.10 -27.04 35.15
N PRO A 230 -31.99 -27.74 34.42
CA PRO A 230 -31.54 -28.60 33.33
C PRO A 230 -31.01 -27.72 32.20
N VAL A 231 -29.81 -28.03 31.72
CA VAL A 231 -29.14 -27.31 30.63
C VAL A 231 -28.48 -28.30 29.66
N PHE A 232 -28.49 -27.97 28.38
CA PHE A 232 -27.79 -28.72 27.33
C PHE A 232 -26.64 -27.87 26.80
N LEU A 233 -25.46 -28.43 26.58
CA LEU A 233 -24.34 -27.65 26.08
C LEU A 233 -24.40 -27.60 24.55
N PRO A 234 -24.65 -26.46 23.88
CA PRO A 234 -24.96 -26.45 22.45
C PRO A 234 -23.88 -27.05 21.53
N GLN A 235 -22.62 -27.12 21.97
CA GLN A 235 -21.53 -27.76 21.24
C GLN A 235 -21.04 -29.02 21.95
N GLY A 236 -20.81 -28.98 23.27
CA GLY A 236 -20.21 -30.08 24.00
C GLY A 236 -21.16 -31.26 24.29
N SER A 237 -22.45 -30.98 24.50
CA SER A 237 -23.46 -31.98 24.90
C SER A 237 -24.88 -31.49 24.59
N PRO A 238 -25.24 -31.36 23.29
CA PRO A 238 -26.47 -30.69 22.89
C PRO A 238 -27.74 -31.54 23.10
N ASN A 239 -27.58 -32.85 23.26
CA ASN A 239 -28.68 -33.81 23.38
C ASN A 239 -28.79 -34.46 24.78
N VAL A 240 -27.79 -34.28 25.63
CA VAL A 240 -27.79 -34.84 26.99
C VAL A 240 -27.88 -33.69 27.99
N ALA A 241 -28.96 -33.70 28.78
CA ALA A 241 -29.20 -32.70 29.80
C ALA A 241 -28.22 -32.87 30.98
N LEU A 242 -27.55 -31.79 31.32
CA LEU A 242 -26.77 -31.61 32.54
C LEU A 242 -27.57 -30.74 33.52
N ARG A 243 -27.16 -30.72 34.78
CA ARG A 243 -27.76 -29.86 35.80
C ARG A 243 -26.80 -28.73 36.13
N LEU A 244 -27.23 -27.50 35.92
CA LEU A 244 -26.55 -26.29 36.37
C LEU A 244 -27.11 -25.90 37.74
N LEU A 245 -26.32 -26.14 38.77
CA LEU A 245 -26.59 -25.72 40.14
C LEU A 245 -25.99 -24.34 40.37
N CYS A 246 -26.83 -23.37 40.75
CA CYS A 246 -26.42 -22.00 41.02
C CYS A 246 -26.68 -21.65 42.48
N PHE A 247 -25.68 -21.11 43.17
CA PHE A 247 -25.75 -20.74 44.58
C PHE A 247 -25.40 -19.26 44.73
N GLN A 248 -26.36 -18.45 45.17
CA GLN A 248 -26.15 -17.04 45.45
C GLN A 248 -25.45 -16.89 46.81
N LEU A 249 -24.17 -16.53 46.78
CA LEU A 249 -23.35 -16.36 47.97
C LEU A 249 -23.55 -14.98 48.61
N LEU A 250 -23.58 -13.95 47.75
CA LEU A 250 -23.88 -12.56 48.09
C LEU A 250 -24.69 -11.95 46.95
N PRO A 251 -25.41 -10.83 47.16
CA PRO A 251 -26.02 -10.07 46.06
C PRO A 251 -24.96 -9.69 45.01
N GLY A 252 -25.04 -10.32 43.83
CA GLY A 252 -24.08 -10.16 42.74
C GLY A 252 -22.86 -11.10 42.76
N ALA A 253 -22.76 -12.06 43.69
CA ALA A 253 -21.73 -13.11 43.66
C ALA A 253 -22.40 -14.50 43.69
N MET A 254 -22.11 -15.32 42.69
CA MET A 254 -22.76 -16.61 42.47
C MET A 254 -21.75 -17.70 42.17
N ALA A 255 -21.82 -18.82 42.88
CA ALA A 255 -21.07 -20.02 42.52
C ALA A 255 -21.95 -20.94 41.68
N CYS A 256 -21.42 -21.47 40.59
CA CYS A 256 -22.12 -22.37 39.69
C CYS A 256 -21.35 -23.69 39.57
N VAL A 257 -22.08 -24.80 39.54
CA VAL A 257 -21.54 -26.14 39.30
C VAL A 257 -22.38 -26.82 38.24
N LEU A 258 -21.72 -27.38 37.22
CA LEU A 258 -22.37 -28.20 36.21
C LEU A 258 -22.15 -29.67 36.56
N CYS A 259 -23.20 -30.40 36.86
CA CYS A 259 -23.10 -31.79 37.31
C CYS A 259 -24.10 -32.70 36.59
N GLY A 260 -23.91 -34.00 36.78
CA GLY A 260 -24.87 -35.00 36.32
C GLY A 260 -26.06 -35.15 37.29
N PRO A 261 -26.62 -36.37 37.44
CA PRO A 261 -27.80 -36.61 38.29
C PRO A 261 -27.52 -36.47 39.79
N ARG A 262 -26.26 -36.49 40.21
CA ARG A 262 -25.81 -36.24 41.58
C ARG A 262 -24.79 -35.09 41.58
N PRO A 263 -24.70 -34.30 42.66
CA PRO A 263 -25.47 -34.34 43.92
C PRO A 263 -26.80 -33.58 43.87
N SER A 264 -27.63 -33.67 44.92
CA SER A 264 -28.87 -32.88 45.03
C SER A 264 -28.60 -31.43 45.47
N LEU A 265 -29.45 -30.48 45.03
CA LEU A 265 -29.31 -29.06 45.40
C LEU A 265 -29.29 -28.86 46.93
N TYR A 266 -30.18 -29.55 47.64
CA TYR A 266 -30.34 -29.44 49.09
C TYR A 266 -29.09 -29.89 49.87
N GLN A 267 -28.46 -31.00 49.45
CA GLN A 267 -27.24 -31.51 50.10
C GLN A 267 -26.09 -30.50 50.00
N LEU A 268 -25.88 -29.92 48.81
CA LEU A 268 -24.83 -28.93 48.65
C LEU A 268 -25.12 -27.62 49.38
N GLU A 269 -26.35 -27.13 49.31
CA GLU A 269 -26.76 -25.88 49.95
C GLU A 269 -26.59 -25.94 51.48
N SER A 270 -27.02 -27.04 52.10
CA SER A 270 -27.01 -27.20 53.56
C SER A 270 -25.63 -27.55 54.13
N GLU A 271 -24.86 -28.41 53.47
CA GLU A 271 -23.62 -28.97 54.03
C GLU A 271 -22.35 -28.28 53.50
N GLN A 272 -22.31 -27.90 52.22
CA GLN A 272 -21.07 -27.53 51.56
C GLN A 272 -20.96 -26.02 51.29
N VAL A 273 -22.03 -25.35 50.88
CA VAL A 273 -21.98 -23.91 50.53
C VAL A 273 -21.48 -23.07 51.70
N ARG A 274 -22.08 -23.23 52.88
CA ARG A 274 -21.65 -22.48 54.08
C ARG A 274 -20.23 -22.86 54.50
N ARG A 275 -19.86 -24.14 54.42
CA ARG A 275 -18.55 -24.65 54.85
C ARG A 275 -17.40 -24.04 54.04
N PHE A 276 -17.54 -23.98 52.71
CA PHE A 276 -16.47 -23.52 51.83
C PHE A 276 -16.47 -22.00 51.64
N TRP A 277 -17.64 -21.37 51.53
CA TRP A 277 -17.70 -19.95 51.18
C TRP A 277 -17.68 -18.99 52.37
N SER A 278 -18.10 -19.41 53.58
CA SER A 278 -18.09 -18.54 54.78
C SER A 278 -16.70 -17.95 55.11
N PRO A 279 -15.59 -18.72 55.05
CA PRO A 279 -14.25 -18.20 55.34
C PRO A 279 -13.78 -17.09 54.39
N VAL A 280 -14.33 -17.07 53.16
CA VAL A 280 -13.92 -16.14 52.10
C VAL A 280 -14.95 -15.04 51.82
N VAL A 281 -15.98 -14.88 52.67
CA VAL A 281 -17.06 -13.90 52.46
C VAL A 281 -16.53 -12.46 52.38
N GLU A 282 -15.58 -12.07 53.23
CA GLU A 282 -15.00 -10.73 53.19
C GLU A 282 -14.18 -10.49 51.90
N ASN A 283 -13.52 -11.53 51.38
CA ASN A 283 -12.84 -11.47 50.10
C ASN A 283 -13.85 -11.29 48.96
N LEU A 284 -14.98 -12.00 49.00
CA LEU A 284 -16.08 -11.82 48.03
C LEU A 284 -16.66 -10.40 48.08
N ARG A 285 -16.86 -9.82 49.27
CA ARG A 285 -17.30 -8.43 49.44
C ARG A 285 -16.32 -7.44 48.82
N SER A 286 -15.02 -7.63 49.05
CA SER A 286 -13.97 -6.80 48.44
C SER A 286 -13.99 -6.88 46.91
N CYS A 287 -14.14 -8.08 46.36
CA CYS A 287 -14.24 -8.30 44.91
C CYS A 287 -15.50 -7.65 44.31
N LEU A 288 -16.63 -7.66 45.03
CA LEU A 288 -17.88 -7.00 44.60
C LEU A 288 -17.72 -5.48 44.53
N VAL A 289 -17.01 -4.87 45.47
CA VAL A 289 -16.70 -3.43 45.44
C VAL A 289 -15.83 -3.12 44.23
N GLN A 290 -14.79 -3.93 43.97
CA GLN A 290 -13.93 -3.77 42.79
C GLN A 290 -14.70 -3.88 41.48
N ALA A 291 -15.55 -4.90 41.35
CA ALA A 291 -16.39 -5.15 40.17
C ALA A 291 -17.40 -4.03 39.87
N THR A 292 -17.62 -3.11 40.81
CA THR A 292 -18.47 -1.92 40.64
C THR A 292 -17.74 -0.82 39.86
N CYS A 293 -16.42 -0.74 40.00
CA CYS A 293 -15.61 0.38 39.53
C CYS A 293 -14.72 0.02 38.33
N SER A 294 -14.27 -1.24 38.21
CA SER A 294 -13.42 -1.71 37.11
C SER A 294 -13.35 -3.23 37.02
N GLY A 295 -13.24 -3.78 35.81
CA GLY A 295 -12.88 -5.19 35.59
C GLY A 295 -11.39 -5.49 35.78
N LEU A 296 -10.57 -4.47 36.07
CA LEU A 296 -9.12 -4.55 36.23
C LEU A 296 -8.72 -4.61 37.69
N THR A 297 -7.51 -5.11 37.97
CA THR A 297 -6.91 -5.07 39.30
C THR A 297 -6.51 -3.63 39.67
N PRO A 298 -6.49 -3.25 40.97
CA PRO A 298 -6.04 -1.94 41.42
C PRO A 298 -4.60 -1.57 41.02
N SER A 299 -3.77 -2.56 40.68
CA SER A 299 -2.42 -2.36 40.16
C SER A 299 -2.40 -1.75 38.75
N VAL A 300 -3.46 -1.95 37.96
CA VAL A 300 -3.58 -1.40 36.61
C VAL A 300 -4.33 -0.07 36.68
N LYS A 301 -3.57 1.03 36.74
CA LYS A 301 -4.15 2.39 36.72
C LYS A 301 -4.39 2.83 35.29
N LEU A 302 -5.66 2.98 34.91
CA LEU A 302 -6.05 3.65 33.67
C LEU A 302 -5.76 5.15 33.77
N ARG A 303 -5.24 5.74 32.69
CA ARG A 303 -5.09 7.20 32.61
C ARG A 303 -6.46 7.88 32.69
N GLN A 304 -6.49 9.10 33.22
CA GLN A 304 -7.74 9.85 33.45
C GLN A 304 -8.50 10.21 32.16
N ASP A 305 -7.82 10.20 31.03
CA ASP A 305 -8.37 10.48 29.70
C ASP A 305 -8.96 9.24 29.01
N VAL A 306 -8.79 8.04 29.56
CA VAL A 306 -9.44 6.82 29.05
C VAL A 306 -10.88 6.76 29.54
N LEU A 307 -11.83 6.76 28.62
CA LEU A 307 -13.26 6.67 28.90
C LEU A 307 -13.73 5.21 29.02
N GLY A 308 -13.12 4.29 28.26
CA GLY A 308 -13.48 2.87 28.21
C GLY A 308 -12.39 1.99 27.59
N LEU A 309 -12.36 0.73 27.99
CA LEU A 309 -11.38 -0.29 27.61
C LEU A 309 -12.10 -1.63 27.36
N LEU A 310 -11.74 -2.31 26.28
CA LEU A 310 -11.99 -3.73 26.05
C LEU A 310 -10.69 -4.41 25.62
N LEU A 311 -10.28 -5.44 26.36
CA LEU A 311 -9.15 -6.30 26.01
C LEU A 311 -9.68 -7.72 25.77
N ILE A 312 -9.35 -8.30 24.63
CA ILE A 312 -9.72 -9.66 24.24
C ILE A 312 -8.45 -10.47 24.05
N ASN A 313 -8.36 -11.63 24.70
CA ASN A 313 -7.37 -12.65 24.41
C ASN A 313 -8.00 -13.68 23.46
N ARG A 314 -7.47 -13.75 22.23
CA ARG A 314 -8.03 -14.56 21.13
C ARG A 314 -7.79 -16.04 21.32
N GLU A 315 -6.68 -16.42 21.94
CA GLU A 315 -6.29 -17.82 22.18
C GLU A 315 -7.18 -18.47 23.25
N SER A 316 -7.37 -17.78 24.38
CA SER A 316 -8.21 -18.25 25.48
C SER A 316 -9.70 -17.91 25.33
N ARG A 317 -10.06 -17.08 24.34
CA ARG A 317 -11.43 -16.56 24.10
C ARG A 317 -12.03 -15.88 25.34
N ARG A 318 -11.22 -15.05 26.01
CA ARG A 318 -11.59 -14.31 27.23
C ARG A 318 -11.50 -12.81 26.99
N SER A 319 -12.43 -12.05 27.57
CA SER A 319 -12.47 -10.59 27.50
C SER A 319 -12.43 -9.96 28.89
N VAL A 320 -11.81 -8.79 29.00
CA VAL A 320 -11.89 -7.93 30.17
C VAL A 320 -12.27 -6.53 29.70
N SER A 321 -13.35 -6.00 30.26
CA SER A 321 -13.86 -4.66 29.93
C SER A 321 -13.88 -3.76 31.17
N SER A 322 -13.58 -2.47 31.00
CA SER A 322 -13.62 -1.50 32.09
C SER A 322 -13.94 -0.11 31.56
N LEU A 323 -14.67 0.69 32.34
CA LEU A 323 -14.78 2.13 32.11
C LEU A 323 -13.77 2.89 32.97
N GLY A 324 -13.30 4.03 32.47
CA GLY A 324 -12.41 4.90 33.23
C GLY A 324 -13.17 5.88 34.12
N HIS A 325 -12.54 6.27 35.24
CA HIS A 325 -13.04 7.29 36.16
C HIS A 325 -12.79 8.70 35.58
N ALA A 326 -13.47 9.04 34.49
CA ALA A 326 -13.28 10.33 33.84
C ALA A 326 -13.84 11.47 34.70
N ARG A 327 -12.96 12.36 35.20
CA ARG A 327 -13.29 13.77 35.42
C ARG A 327 -13.16 14.48 34.07
N SER A 328 -14.07 14.19 33.14
CA SER A 328 -14.06 14.82 31.81
C SER A 328 -14.19 16.33 31.98
N LYS A 329 -13.35 17.10 31.26
CA LYS A 329 -13.48 18.56 31.13
C LYS A 329 -14.50 18.95 30.04
N ALA A 330 -15.09 17.98 29.34
CA ALA A 330 -16.11 18.23 28.32
C ALA A 330 -17.48 18.47 28.98
N THR A 331 -18.15 19.53 28.55
CA THR A 331 -19.53 19.88 28.95
C THR A 331 -20.51 19.49 27.84
N PRO A 332 -21.49 18.58 28.07
CA PRO A 332 -21.68 17.72 29.26
C PRO A 332 -20.85 16.42 29.22
N PRO A 333 -20.54 15.80 30.38
CA PRO A 333 -19.82 14.53 30.44
C PRO A 333 -20.69 13.35 29.96
N LEU A 334 -20.09 12.44 29.18
CA LEU A 334 -20.78 11.23 28.68
C LEU A 334 -21.22 10.33 29.83
N SER A 335 -22.49 9.87 29.80
CA SER A 335 -23.05 8.92 30.76
C SER A 335 -22.36 7.55 30.69
N ILE A 336 -22.45 6.78 31.78
CA ILE A 336 -21.89 5.42 31.85
C ILE A 336 -22.48 4.53 30.73
N ALA A 337 -23.80 4.57 30.56
CA ALA A 337 -24.50 3.85 29.51
C ALA A 337 -23.99 4.23 28.10
N ARG A 338 -23.81 5.54 27.84
CA ARG A 338 -23.31 6.02 26.54
C ARG A 338 -21.88 5.55 26.25
N ARG A 339 -21.01 5.45 27.27
CA ARG A 339 -19.64 4.94 27.09
C ARG A 339 -19.62 3.45 26.74
N TRP A 340 -20.47 2.64 27.38
CA TRP A 340 -20.62 1.23 27.02
C TRP A 340 -21.17 1.05 25.62
N GLU A 341 -22.17 1.85 25.25
CA GLU A 341 -22.72 1.87 23.89
C GLU A 341 -21.65 2.22 22.85
N LEU A 342 -20.88 3.29 23.06
CA LEU A 342 -19.79 3.70 22.17
C LEU A 342 -18.72 2.61 22.04
N LEU A 343 -18.40 1.88 23.12
CA LEU A 343 -17.41 0.80 23.09
C LEU A 343 -17.92 -0.40 22.28
N ARG A 344 -19.21 -0.75 22.41
CA ARG A 344 -19.88 -1.78 21.62
C ARG A 344 -19.92 -1.43 20.13
N LEU A 345 -20.28 -0.18 19.82
CA LEU A 345 -20.29 0.33 18.44
C LEU A 345 -18.88 0.34 17.84
N PHE A 346 -17.88 0.79 18.59
CA PHE A 346 -16.51 0.84 18.11
C PHE A 346 -15.93 -0.55 17.87
N TYR A 347 -16.13 -1.51 18.78
CA TYR A 347 -15.76 -2.91 18.57
C TYR A 347 -16.37 -3.45 17.28
N THR A 348 -17.68 -3.29 17.13
CA THR A 348 -18.44 -3.77 15.98
C THR A 348 -17.91 -3.16 14.68
N PHE A 349 -17.69 -1.85 14.66
CA PHE A 349 -17.15 -1.14 13.51
C PHE A 349 -15.74 -1.63 13.14
N ALA A 350 -14.83 -1.70 14.12
CA ALA A 350 -13.45 -2.08 13.89
C ALA A 350 -13.30 -3.54 13.43
N VAL A 351 -14.09 -4.47 14.00
CA VAL A 351 -14.07 -5.88 13.58
C VAL A 351 -14.72 -6.09 12.22
N THR A 352 -15.81 -5.38 11.91
CA THR A 352 -16.51 -5.51 10.62
C THR A 352 -15.69 -4.94 9.46
N HIS A 353 -15.00 -3.81 9.65
CA HIS A 353 -14.34 -3.10 8.55
C HIS A 353 -12.83 -3.34 8.45
N TYR A 354 -12.15 -3.66 9.56
CA TYR A 354 -10.69 -3.69 9.59
C TYR A 354 -10.11 -5.01 10.11
N PHE A 355 -10.60 -5.54 11.23
CA PHE A 355 -9.97 -6.69 11.89
C PHE A 355 -10.53 -8.05 11.43
N THR A 356 -11.07 -8.13 10.21
CA THR A 356 -11.72 -9.33 9.66
C THR A 356 -10.78 -10.54 9.62
N SER A 357 -10.91 -11.41 10.63
CA SER A 357 -10.36 -12.76 10.66
C SER A 357 -11.03 -13.57 11.77
N GLU A 358 -12.14 -14.25 11.43
CA GLU A 358 -12.50 -15.56 12.00
C GLU A 358 -13.06 -16.45 10.88
N GLU A 359 -12.62 -17.70 10.89
CA GLU A 359 -12.75 -18.77 9.87
C GLU A 359 -14.16 -19.05 9.33
N PRO A 360 -14.28 -19.68 8.14
CA PRO A 360 -15.55 -20.06 7.53
C PRO A 360 -16.27 -21.15 8.35
N PRO A 361 -17.61 -21.14 8.43
CA PRO A 361 -18.34 -22.30 8.92
C PRO A 361 -18.17 -23.46 7.93
N SER A 362 -17.80 -24.62 8.46
CA SER A 362 -17.82 -25.90 7.78
C SER A 362 -19.24 -26.24 7.32
N SER A 363 -19.53 -26.07 6.02
CA SER A 363 -20.62 -26.74 5.31
C SER A 363 -20.41 -26.59 3.80
N GLU A 364 -20.48 -27.70 3.07
CA GLU A 364 -20.36 -27.79 1.61
C GLU A 364 -21.29 -26.79 0.89
N GLY A 365 -20.71 -25.88 0.12
CA GLY A 365 -21.41 -24.90 -0.71
C GLY A 365 -20.41 -23.86 -1.27
N PRO A 366 -20.60 -23.35 -2.51
CA PRO A 366 -19.68 -22.38 -3.08
C PRO A 366 -19.74 -21.07 -2.28
N ALA A 367 -18.56 -20.51 -1.96
CA ALA A 367 -18.42 -19.31 -1.15
C ALA A 367 -19.20 -18.13 -1.78
N PRO A 368 -19.88 -17.28 -0.98
CA PRO A 368 -20.54 -16.09 -1.51
C PRO A 368 -19.48 -15.11 -2.03
N GLU A 369 -19.62 -14.70 -3.29
CA GLU A 369 -18.88 -13.56 -3.85
C GLU A 369 -19.23 -12.30 -3.06
N LEU A 370 -18.32 -11.91 -2.17
CA LEU A 370 -18.29 -10.55 -1.67
C LEU A 370 -17.96 -9.64 -2.85
N LEU A 371 -18.81 -8.64 -3.09
CA LEU A 371 -18.50 -7.44 -3.85
C LEU A 371 -17.27 -6.76 -3.23
N ASN A 372 -16.09 -7.28 -3.57
CA ASN A 372 -14.84 -6.59 -3.38
C ASN A 372 -14.82 -5.46 -4.40
N GLU A 373 -15.00 -4.23 -3.93
CA GLU A 373 -14.50 -3.07 -4.66
C GLU A 373 -13.05 -3.37 -5.07
N GLU A 374 -12.77 -3.30 -6.38
CA GLU A 374 -11.58 -3.80 -7.07
C GLU A 374 -10.29 -2.99 -6.78
N PHE A 375 -10.06 -2.64 -5.52
CA PHE A 375 -8.81 -2.07 -5.01
C PHE A 375 -8.33 -2.90 -3.83
N CYS A 376 -7.68 -4.03 -4.08
CA CYS A 376 -6.60 -4.62 -3.26
C CYS A 376 -6.40 -6.11 -3.60
N VAL A 377 -5.75 -6.41 -4.73
CA VAL A 377 -5.09 -7.71 -4.91
C VAL A 377 -3.63 -7.45 -5.26
N GLY A 378 -2.83 -7.18 -4.22
CA GLY A 378 -1.40 -6.88 -4.36
C GLY A 378 -0.65 -6.71 -3.04
N PHE A 379 -1.37 -6.40 -1.96
CA PHE A 379 -0.83 -6.38 -0.59
C PHE A 379 -1.83 -7.03 0.36
N THR A 380 -1.51 -8.19 0.92
CA THR A 380 -2.25 -8.76 2.06
C THR A 380 -1.81 -8.08 3.36
N HIS A 381 -2.15 -6.80 3.53
CA HIS A 381 -1.95 -6.13 4.81
C HIS A 381 -3.17 -6.38 5.71
N LEU A 382 -3.04 -7.27 6.69
CA LEU A 382 -4.02 -7.43 7.77
C LEU A 382 -4.01 -6.15 8.63
N PRO A 383 -5.11 -5.39 8.72
CA PRO A 383 -5.15 -4.19 9.55
C PRO A 383 -4.86 -4.55 11.01
N VAL A 384 -3.77 -4.00 11.55
CA VAL A 384 -3.33 -4.21 12.95
C VAL A 384 -3.70 -3.06 13.86
N HIS A 385 -4.02 -1.89 13.34
CA HIS A 385 -4.42 -0.71 14.11
C HIS A 385 -5.62 -0.03 13.46
N CYS A 386 -6.57 0.45 14.27
CA CYS A 386 -7.69 1.27 13.85
C CYS A 386 -7.75 2.51 14.74
N TYR A 387 -7.83 3.70 14.15
CA TYR A 387 -7.97 4.95 14.88
C TYR A 387 -9.11 5.77 14.28
N LEU A 388 -10.04 6.21 15.13
CA LEU A 388 -11.24 6.92 14.71
C LEU A 388 -11.51 8.07 15.67
N VAL A 389 -11.92 9.23 15.15
CA VAL A 389 -12.30 10.38 15.98
C VAL A 389 -13.74 10.74 15.64
N ASN A 390 -14.60 10.84 16.66
CA ASN A 390 -15.97 11.32 16.50
C ASN A 390 -16.20 12.57 17.38
N ASN A 391 -17.42 13.10 17.37
CA ASN A 391 -17.76 14.32 18.12
C ASN A 391 -17.80 14.12 19.65
N GLU A 392 -17.72 12.89 20.13
CA GLU A 392 -17.85 12.53 21.56
C GLU A 392 -16.54 12.01 22.16
N CYS A 393 -15.71 11.30 21.39
CA CYS A 393 -14.48 10.64 21.85
C CYS A 393 -13.51 10.28 20.70
N LYS A 394 -12.27 9.94 21.06
CA LYS A 394 -11.27 9.32 20.20
C LYS A 394 -11.26 7.82 20.47
N CYS A 395 -11.35 7.00 19.43
CA CYS A 395 -11.35 5.56 19.50
C CYS A 395 -10.03 5.02 18.93
N TYR A 396 -9.39 4.09 19.64
CA TYR A 396 -8.18 3.42 19.18
C TYR A 396 -8.31 1.92 19.40
N ALA A 397 -8.02 1.13 18.38
CA ALA A 397 -7.94 -0.31 18.48
C ALA A 397 -6.65 -0.84 17.91
N VAL A 398 -6.18 -1.95 18.47
CA VAL A 398 -5.03 -2.71 17.97
C VAL A 398 -5.35 -4.20 17.98
N GLN A 399 -4.98 -4.88 16.91
CA GLN A 399 -5.03 -6.32 16.76
C GLN A 399 -3.60 -6.87 16.64
N THR A 400 -3.31 -7.85 17.48
CA THR A 400 -2.12 -8.71 17.42
C THR A 400 -2.58 -10.16 17.24
N PRO A 401 -1.68 -11.12 16.93
CA PRO A 401 -2.06 -12.53 16.81
C PRO A 401 -2.80 -13.05 18.04
N GLN A 402 -2.38 -12.67 19.25
CA GLN A 402 -2.90 -13.17 20.52
C GLN A 402 -3.99 -12.28 21.16
N HIS A 403 -3.96 -10.96 20.93
CA HIS A 403 -4.80 -10.00 21.64
C HIS A 403 -5.43 -8.95 20.73
N GLN A 404 -6.65 -8.53 21.05
CA GLN A 404 -7.27 -7.31 20.55
C GLN A 404 -7.51 -6.34 21.71
N LEU A 405 -7.22 -5.05 21.49
CA LEU A 405 -7.43 -3.99 22.47
C LEU A 405 -8.23 -2.87 21.82
N PHE A 406 -9.27 -2.40 22.49
CA PHE A 406 -10.11 -1.27 22.08
C PHE A 406 -10.16 -0.25 23.22
N LEU A 407 -9.91 1.01 22.89
CA LEU A 407 -9.85 2.14 23.82
C LEU A 407 -10.77 3.26 23.34
N LEU A 408 -11.55 3.82 24.27
CA LEU A 408 -12.22 5.10 24.13
C LEU A 408 -11.47 6.14 24.95
N ILE A 409 -11.20 7.30 24.37
CA ILE A 409 -10.38 8.36 24.94
C ILE A 409 -11.10 9.70 24.80
N ASP A 410 -10.99 10.55 25.82
CA ASP A 410 -11.56 11.90 25.84
C ASP A 410 -10.95 12.77 24.73
N LEU A 411 -11.77 13.64 24.11
CA LEU A 411 -11.33 14.50 23.01
C LEU A 411 -10.18 15.44 23.39
N SER A 412 -10.10 15.82 24.67
CA SER A 412 -9.05 16.69 25.22
C SER A 412 -7.67 16.01 25.29
N ALA A 413 -7.60 14.68 25.15
CA ALA A 413 -6.33 13.97 25.14
C ALA A 413 -5.54 14.33 23.86
N PRO A 414 -4.27 14.74 23.94
CA PRO A 414 -3.46 15.02 22.75
C PRO A 414 -3.33 13.77 21.87
N THR A 415 -3.53 13.95 20.56
CA THR A 415 -3.59 12.87 19.54
C THR A 415 -2.25 12.14 19.33
N THR A 416 -1.21 12.52 20.07
CA THR A 416 0.12 11.92 20.02
C THR A 416 0.18 10.71 20.95
N PHE A 417 -0.16 9.53 20.45
CA PHE A 417 0.27 8.27 21.06
C PHE A 417 1.78 8.11 20.88
N SER A 418 2.56 8.76 21.73
CA SER A 418 3.97 8.43 21.90
C SER A 418 4.06 7.06 22.56
N THR A 419 4.60 6.07 21.85
CA THR A 419 5.06 4.80 22.42
C THR A 419 6.26 5.06 23.32
N GLY A 420 6.00 5.47 24.56
CA GLY A 420 6.99 5.58 25.62
C GLY A 420 7.24 4.22 26.28
N ARG A 421 8.40 3.61 26.03
CA ARG A 421 9.02 2.71 27.02
C ARG A 421 9.40 3.55 28.24
N SER A 422 8.70 3.36 29.36
CA SER A 422 9.08 3.91 30.67
C SER A 422 9.93 2.87 31.42
N ARG A 423 11.23 3.14 31.54
CA ARG A 423 12.08 2.53 32.57
C ARG A 423 11.67 3.13 33.92
N LEU A 424 11.35 2.27 34.89
CA LEU A 424 11.40 2.61 36.30
C LEU A 424 12.87 2.82 36.69
N ALA A 425 13.18 4.00 37.24
CA ALA A 425 14.44 4.29 37.90
C ALA A 425 14.27 4.10 39.41
N TRP A 426 15.18 3.35 40.03
CA TRP A 426 15.51 3.48 41.44
C TRP A 426 16.89 4.13 41.51
N GLY A 427 17.03 5.18 42.31
CA GLY A 427 18.32 5.65 42.80
C GLY A 427 18.75 7.04 42.33
N LYS A 428 18.70 7.97 43.29
CA LYS A 428 19.17 9.36 43.25
C LYS A 428 20.54 9.53 42.57
N MET A 429 20.62 10.46 41.63
CA MET A 429 21.76 11.36 41.46
C MET A 429 21.24 12.74 41.03
N ALA A 430 21.66 13.74 41.78
CA ALA A 430 21.38 15.15 41.57
C ALA A 430 22.08 15.64 40.29
N GLU A 431 21.44 16.61 39.64
CA GLU A 431 22.04 17.63 38.76
C GLU A 431 23.14 17.16 37.81
N ASP A 432 22.76 16.53 36.70
CA ASP A 432 23.20 16.90 35.35
C ASP A 432 22.35 16.12 34.32
N HIS A 433 22.40 16.52 33.05
CA HIS A 433 21.79 15.86 31.87
C HIS A 433 20.51 16.52 31.29
N SER A 434 20.76 17.57 30.51
CA SER A 434 20.03 17.91 29.29
C SER A 434 19.43 16.69 28.59
N LEU A 435 18.14 16.77 28.22
CA LEU A 435 17.43 15.81 27.36
C LEU A 435 18.30 15.42 26.15
N SER A 436 18.80 14.18 26.11
CA SER A 436 19.46 13.68 24.90
C SER A 436 18.41 13.57 23.78
N PRO A 437 18.62 14.18 22.61
CA PRO A 437 17.64 14.20 21.54
C PRO A 437 17.31 12.78 21.07
N ARG A 438 16.02 12.53 20.76
CA ARG A 438 15.53 11.27 20.21
C ARG A 438 16.38 10.89 18.99
N ARG A 439 17.15 9.80 19.07
CA ARG A 439 17.92 9.30 17.91
C ARG A 439 16.96 9.04 16.76
N LYS A 440 17.30 9.58 15.58
CA LYS A 440 16.47 9.45 14.38
C LYS A 440 16.39 7.95 13.99
N VAL A 441 15.22 7.49 13.56
CA VAL A 441 15.02 6.09 13.09
C VAL A 441 15.71 5.87 11.75
N LEU A 442 15.59 6.85 10.85
CA LEU A 442 16.33 6.91 9.60
C LEU A 442 17.50 7.87 9.78
N THR A 443 18.71 7.32 9.72
CA THR A 443 20.00 8.02 9.76
C THR A 443 20.83 7.54 8.59
N LEU A 444 21.95 8.21 8.31
CA LEU A 444 22.93 7.68 7.35
C LEU A 444 23.38 6.26 7.73
N ASP A 445 23.36 5.86 8.99
CA ASP A 445 23.74 4.51 9.42
C ASP A 445 22.63 3.49 9.16
N THR A 446 21.37 3.87 9.38
CA THR A 446 20.21 2.96 9.33
C THR A 446 19.44 2.96 8.01
N MET A 447 19.75 3.86 7.07
CA MET A 447 19.15 3.83 5.72
C MET A 447 19.66 2.65 4.88
N ASN A 448 18.90 2.27 3.85
CA ASN A 448 19.27 1.19 2.92
C ASN A 448 20.70 1.39 2.39
N ALA A 449 21.57 0.41 2.64
CA ALA A 449 22.99 0.46 2.29
C ALA A 449 23.23 0.64 0.79
N ASN A 450 22.35 0.12 -0.07
CA ASN A 450 22.44 0.31 -1.52
C ASN A 450 22.17 1.76 -1.90
N VAL A 451 21.17 2.40 -1.29
CA VAL A 451 20.84 3.82 -1.54
C VAL A 451 21.99 4.75 -1.15
N LYS A 452 22.79 4.39 -0.13
CA LYS A 452 23.99 5.17 0.25
C LYS A 452 25.07 5.20 -0.84
N LYS A 453 25.09 4.18 -1.71
CA LYS A 453 26.04 4.05 -2.83
C LYS A 453 25.52 4.69 -4.12
N VAL A 454 24.27 5.13 -4.15
CA VAL A 454 23.67 5.75 -5.33
C VAL A 454 24.20 7.16 -5.48
N GLU A 455 24.94 7.40 -6.57
CA GLU A 455 25.41 8.72 -6.95
C GLU A 455 24.80 9.13 -8.29
N TYR A 456 24.30 10.37 -8.37
CA TYR A 456 23.69 10.90 -9.60
C TYR A 456 24.14 12.35 -9.84
N ALA A 457 25.32 12.49 -10.46
CA ALA A 457 26.04 13.75 -10.58
C ALA A 457 25.29 14.87 -11.34
N VAL A 458 24.36 14.51 -12.25
CA VAL A 458 23.58 15.48 -13.04
C VAL A 458 22.70 16.40 -12.16
N ARG A 459 22.44 16.01 -10.90
CA ARG A 459 21.75 16.84 -9.89
C ARG A 459 22.56 16.95 -8.58
N GLY A 460 23.88 16.90 -8.68
CA GLY A 460 24.81 16.92 -7.55
C GLY A 460 25.15 18.32 -6.98
N PRO A 461 26.27 18.45 -6.24
CA PRO A 461 26.67 19.67 -5.54
C PRO A 461 26.74 20.93 -6.42
N ILE A 462 27.18 20.80 -7.68
CA ILE A 462 27.26 21.94 -8.61
C ILE A 462 25.89 22.55 -8.91
N VAL A 463 24.85 21.72 -8.98
CA VAL A 463 23.47 22.20 -9.20
C VAL A 463 22.94 22.89 -7.94
N GLN A 464 23.28 22.39 -6.75
CA GLN A 464 22.93 23.05 -5.50
C GLN A 464 23.59 24.43 -5.40
N ARG A 465 24.86 24.54 -5.80
CA ARG A 465 25.55 25.83 -5.88
C ARG A 465 24.91 26.78 -6.90
N ALA A 466 24.53 26.27 -8.07
CA ALA A 466 23.83 27.07 -9.08
C ALA A 466 22.51 27.65 -8.54
N VAL A 467 21.71 26.84 -7.85
CA VAL A 467 20.46 27.30 -7.19
C VAL A 467 20.74 28.35 -6.11
N GLN A 468 21.83 28.20 -5.36
CA GLN A 468 22.24 29.19 -4.37
C GLN A 468 22.61 30.53 -5.04
N LEU A 469 23.38 30.51 -6.12
CA LEU A 469 23.74 31.71 -6.88
C LEU A 469 22.51 32.41 -7.47
N GLU A 470 21.55 31.67 -8.01
CA GLU A 470 20.27 32.21 -8.47
C GLU A 470 19.46 32.87 -7.34
N LYS A 471 19.56 32.34 -6.12
CA LYS A 471 18.95 32.95 -4.93
C LYS A 471 19.68 34.24 -4.54
N GLU A 472 21.01 34.21 -4.47
CA GLU A 472 21.84 35.38 -4.16
C GLU A 472 21.60 36.53 -5.15
N LEU A 473 21.50 36.23 -6.46
CA LEU A 473 21.16 37.21 -7.49
C LEU A 473 19.77 37.83 -7.28
N ARG A 474 18.75 37.03 -6.94
CA ARG A 474 17.40 37.53 -6.62
C ARG A 474 17.38 38.40 -5.36
N GLU A 475 18.27 38.14 -4.41
CA GLU A 475 18.45 38.95 -3.20
C GLU A 475 19.30 40.21 -3.45
N GLY A 476 19.75 40.45 -4.70
CA GLY A 476 20.50 41.65 -5.09
C GLY A 476 21.99 41.59 -4.77
N VAL A 477 22.53 40.41 -4.44
CA VAL A 477 23.98 40.21 -4.24
C VAL A 477 24.69 40.43 -5.57
N LYS A 478 25.65 41.37 -5.60
CA LYS A 478 26.45 41.64 -6.80
C LYS A 478 27.36 40.45 -7.12
N LYS A 479 27.29 39.97 -8.36
CA LYS A 479 28.13 38.92 -8.93
C LYS A 479 28.76 39.41 -10.23
N PRO A 480 29.84 38.76 -10.72
CA PRO A 480 30.44 39.07 -12.03
C PRO A 480 29.57 38.69 -13.24
N PHE A 481 28.34 38.23 -13.01
CA PHE A 481 27.35 37.84 -14.00
C PHE A 481 25.95 38.14 -13.48
N ASP A 482 24.99 38.35 -14.38
CA ASP A 482 23.62 38.74 -14.05
C ASP A 482 22.64 37.56 -14.00
N GLU A 483 22.99 36.43 -14.63
CA GLU A 483 22.18 35.21 -14.62
C GLU A 483 23.06 33.95 -14.51
N VAL A 484 22.46 32.88 -13.98
CA VAL A 484 23.04 31.53 -14.03
C VAL A 484 22.55 30.83 -15.29
N ILE A 485 23.48 30.41 -16.15
CA ILE A 485 23.16 29.71 -17.40
C ILE A 485 23.29 28.21 -17.16
N ARG A 486 22.15 27.50 -17.18
CA ARG A 486 22.06 26.06 -16.89
C ARG A 486 22.40 25.21 -18.11
N ALA A 487 23.68 25.03 -18.42
CA ALA A 487 24.11 24.11 -19.48
C ALA A 487 24.37 22.67 -18.99
N ASN A 488 23.77 22.30 -17.86
CA ASN A 488 24.00 21.03 -17.19
C ASN A 488 22.91 19.97 -17.47
N ILE A 489 21.75 20.33 -18.04
CA ILE A 489 20.61 19.41 -18.24
C ILE A 489 20.09 19.45 -19.69
N GLY A 490 19.71 18.28 -20.22
CA GLY A 490 19.06 18.19 -21.52
C GLY A 490 17.54 18.30 -21.42
N ASP A 491 17.06 19.48 -21.02
CA ASP A 491 15.63 19.83 -20.95
C ASP A 491 15.35 20.86 -22.05
N ALA A 492 14.75 20.41 -23.15
CA ALA A 492 14.65 21.18 -24.39
C ALA A 492 13.84 22.47 -24.21
N HIS A 493 12.65 22.38 -23.61
CA HIS A 493 11.77 23.54 -23.43
C HIS A 493 12.30 24.53 -22.40
N ALA A 494 12.94 24.06 -21.34
CA ALA A 494 13.61 24.93 -20.37
C ALA A 494 14.74 25.77 -21.02
N MET A 495 15.28 25.31 -22.16
CA MET A 495 16.32 25.99 -22.94
C MET A 495 15.79 26.71 -24.19
N GLY A 496 14.47 26.88 -24.32
CA GLY A 496 13.86 27.71 -25.35
C GLY A 496 13.47 26.99 -26.64
N GLN A 497 13.66 25.67 -26.75
CA GLN A 497 13.09 24.91 -27.87
C GLN A 497 11.56 25.06 -27.84
N GLN A 498 10.97 25.36 -29.00
CA GLN A 498 9.52 25.50 -29.11
C GLN A 498 8.83 24.12 -29.14
N PRO A 499 7.67 23.96 -28.51
CA PRO A 499 6.91 22.73 -28.59
C PRO A 499 6.34 22.55 -30.01
N ILE A 500 6.19 21.28 -30.43
CA ILE A 500 5.54 20.95 -31.70
C ILE A 500 4.03 21.20 -31.60
N THR A 501 3.49 21.98 -32.53
CA THR A 501 2.11 22.48 -32.46
C THR A 501 1.10 21.34 -32.47
N PHE A 502 1.27 20.37 -33.36
CA PHE A 502 0.37 19.22 -33.48
C PHE A 502 0.29 18.40 -32.19
N PHE A 503 1.40 18.22 -31.48
CA PHE A 503 1.41 17.49 -30.21
C PHE A 503 0.58 18.20 -29.15
N ARG A 504 0.72 19.54 -29.07
CA ARG A 504 -0.03 20.37 -28.11
C ARG A 504 -1.52 20.39 -28.43
N GLN A 505 -1.88 20.47 -29.71
CA GLN A 505 -3.27 20.44 -30.15
C GLN A 505 -3.97 19.14 -29.75
N VAL A 506 -3.40 17.99 -30.08
CA VAL A 506 -4.02 16.70 -29.74
C VAL A 506 -4.07 16.47 -28.23
N LEU A 507 -3.02 16.84 -27.47
CA LEU A 507 -3.04 16.73 -26.01
C LEU A 507 -4.10 17.64 -25.38
N ALA A 508 -4.28 18.87 -25.88
CA ALA A 508 -5.32 19.77 -25.42
C ALA A 508 -6.72 19.18 -25.67
N LEU A 509 -6.96 18.66 -26.88
CA LEU A 509 -8.23 17.98 -27.23
C LEU A 509 -8.48 16.74 -26.37
N CYS A 510 -7.45 15.94 -26.07
CA CYS A 510 -7.61 14.79 -25.18
C CYS A 510 -7.83 15.18 -23.71
N THR A 511 -7.27 16.31 -23.27
CA THR A 511 -7.41 16.80 -21.90
C THR A 511 -8.76 17.48 -21.68
N TYR A 512 -9.27 18.18 -22.70
CA TYR A 512 -10.56 18.85 -22.68
C TYR A 512 -11.35 18.53 -23.96
N PRO A 513 -12.06 17.37 -23.98
CA PRO A 513 -12.74 16.86 -25.18
C PRO A 513 -13.81 17.79 -25.78
N ASP A 514 -14.37 18.72 -25.01
CA ASP A 514 -15.34 19.70 -25.53
C ASP A 514 -14.74 20.59 -26.64
N LEU A 515 -13.40 20.70 -26.72
CA LEU A 515 -12.71 21.40 -27.80
C LEU A 515 -12.76 20.67 -29.15
N LEU A 516 -13.25 19.42 -29.21
CA LEU A 516 -13.43 18.70 -30.47
C LEU A 516 -14.41 19.41 -31.43
N ASP A 517 -15.33 20.20 -30.89
CA ASP A 517 -16.29 20.99 -31.66
C ASP A 517 -15.76 22.38 -32.04
N ASP A 518 -14.56 22.78 -31.59
CA ASP A 518 -13.96 24.08 -31.90
C ASP A 518 -13.31 24.08 -33.29
N ASN A 519 -13.65 25.06 -34.12
CA ASN A 519 -13.16 25.20 -35.50
C ASN A 519 -11.69 25.64 -35.60
N GLN A 520 -11.03 26.00 -34.49
CA GLN A 520 -9.63 26.40 -34.46
C GLN A 520 -8.65 25.21 -34.51
N PHE A 521 -9.12 23.99 -34.22
CA PHE A 521 -8.29 22.79 -34.30
C PHE A 521 -8.44 22.09 -35.66
N PRO A 522 -7.34 21.63 -36.27
CA PRO A 522 -7.39 20.95 -37.56
C PRO A 522 -8.03 19.55 -37.42
N ASP A 523 -8.67 19.09 -38.50
CA ASP A 523 -9.47 17.86 -38.47
C ASP A 523 -8.65 16.61 -38.16
N ASP A 524 -7.41 16.53 -38.65
CA ASP A 524 -6.50 15.42 -38.34
C ASP A 524 -6.13 15.36 -36.86
N ALA A 525 -5.95 16.50 -36.18
CA ALA A 525 -5.74 16.53 -34.74
C ALA A 525 -6.99 16.06 -33.97
N LYS A 526 -8.19 16.46 -34.40
CA LYS A 526 -9.47 16.01 -33.83
C LYS A 526 -9.66 14.51 -34.01
N ASP A 527 -9.41 14.00 -35.20
CA ASP A 527 -9.53 12.56 -35.50
C ASP A 527 -8.53 11.75 -34.68
N ARG A 528 -7.32 12.28 -34.47
CA ARG A 528 -6.34 11.67 -33.58
C ARG A 528 -6.81 11.62 -32.14
N ALA A 529 -7.34 12.73 -31.63
CA ALA A 529 -7.88 12.81 -30.28
C ALA A 529 -9.06 11.86 -30.09
N ARG A 530 -10.02 11.81 -31.02
CA ARG A 530 -11.18 10.89 -30.98
C ARG A 530 -10.74 9.43 -30.93
N ARG A 531 -9.79 9.04 -31.79
CA ARG A 531 -9.26 7.66 -31.84
C ARG A 531 -8.61 7.26 -30.51
N LEU A 532 -7.86 8.17 -29.90
CA LEU A 532 -7.16 7.94 -28.63
C LEU A 532 -8.11 7.91 -27.43
N LEU A 533 -9.06 8.86 -27.36
CA LEU A 533 -10.09 8.90 -26.32
C LEU A 533 -10.93 7.62 -26.37
N LYS A 534 -11.37 7.16 -27.56
CA LYS A 534 -12.12 5.91 -27.72
C LYS A 534 -11.38 4.68 -27.19
N ALA A 535 -10.05 4.69 -27.22
CA ALA A 535 -9.23 3.60 -26.70
C ALA A 535 -9.05 3.64 -25.16
N CYS A 536 -9.49 4.72 -24.51
CA CYS A 536 -9.44 4.88 -23.06
C CYS A 536 -10.79 4.52 -22.42
N GLY A 537 -10.76 3.95 -21.21
CA GLY A 537 -11.97 3.71 -20.43
C GLY A 537 -12.73 5.02 -20.16
N GLY A 538 -14.05 5.01 -20.40
CA GLY A 538 -14.89 6.21 -20.23
C GLY A 538 -14.54 7.38 -21.16
N SER A 539 -13.83 7.13 -22.26
CA SER A 539 -13.35 8.16 -23.19
C SER A 539 -12.53 9.25 -22.52
N SER A 540 -11.76 8.89 -21.48
CA SER A 540 -11.00 9.85 -20.67
C SER A 540 -9.56 9.40 -20.49
N ILE A 541 -8.62 10.32 -20.73
CA ILE A 541 -7.19 10.11 -20.44
C ILE A 541 -6.87 10.14 -18.93
N GLY A 542 -7.89 10.34 -18.07
CA GLY A 542 -7.76 10.19 -16.62
C GLY A 542 -7.93 8.75 -16.12
N SER A 543 -8.40 7.84 -16.98
CA SER A 543 -8.59 6.43 -16.63
C SER A 543 -7.28 5.65 -16.67
N TYR A 544 -7.17 4.58 -15.87
CA TYR A 544 -6.09 3.61 -16.03
C TYR A 544 -6.17 2.92 -17.40
N SER A 545 -5.01 2.60 -17.98
CA SER A 545 -4.90 1.73 -19.15
C SER A 545 -4.46 0.32 -18.75
N ALA A 546 -4.39 -0.60 -19.71
CA ALA A 546 -3.65 -1.84 -19.52
C ALA A 546 -2.20 -1.55 -19.08
N SER A 547 -1.60 -2.44 -18.29
CA SER A 547 -0.29 -2.21 -17.68
C SER A 547 0.87 -2.11 -18.68
N GLN A 548 0.76 -2.83 -19.80
CA GLN A 548 1.70 -2.69 -20.92
C GLN A 548 1.47 -1.40 -21.74
N GLY A 549 0.35 -0.70 -21.51
CA GLY A 549 -0.07 0.48 -22.25
C GLY A 549 -1.31 0.26 -23.10
N ILE A 550 -1.90 1.37 -23.59
CA ILE A 550 -3.08 1.34 -24.47
C ILE A 550 -2.75 0.56 -25.75
N ASP A 551 -3.61 -0.41 -26.05
CA ASP A 551 -3.41 -1.38 -27.12
C ASP A 551 -3.15 -0.75 -28.50
N CYS A 552 -4.00 0.20 -28.91
CA CYS A 552 -3.85 0.86 -30.20
C CYS A 552 -2.56 1.69 -30.31
N ILE A 553 -2.01 2.14 -29.18
CA ILE A 553 -0.74 2.87 -29.10
C ILE A 553 0.44 1.89 -29.21
N ARG A 554 0.38 0.72 -28.57
CA ARG A 554 1.39 -0.34 -28.78
C ARG A 554 1.47 -0.75 -30.25
N HIS A 555 0.31 -0.85 -30.92
CA HIS A 555 0.25 -1.09 -32.37
C HIS A 555 0.83 0.08 -33.20
N ASP A 556 0.63 1.34 -32.80
CA ASP A 556 1.27 2.48 -33.46
C ASP A 556 2.80 2.43 -33.33
N VAL A 557 3.31 2.07 -32.14
CA VAL A 557 4.75 1.87 -31.89
C VAL A 557 5.29 0.73 -32.76
N ALA A 558 4.62 -0.42 -32.80
CA ALA A 558 5.06 -1.55 -33.60
C ALA A 558 5.16 -1.21 -35.10
N ARG A 559 4.14 -0.54 -35.66
CA ARG A 559 4.18 -0.06 -37.05
C ARG A 559 5.25 0.99 -37.31
N TYR A 560 5.54 1.83 -36.32
CA TYR A 560 6.63 2.81 -36.41
C TYR A 560 7.99 2.12 -36.51
N ILE A 561 8.24 1.14 -35.64
CA ILE A 561 9.46 0.33 -35.65
C ILE A 561 9.60 -0.39 -37.00
N GLU A 562 8.54 -1.03 -37.48
CA GLU A 562 8.53 -1.71 -38.77
C GLU A 562 8.83 -0.76 -39.94
N ARG A 563 8.25 0.45 -39.97
CA ARG A 563 8.58 1.45 -41.01
C ARG A 563 10.01 1.98 -40.91
N ARG A 564 10.51 2.21 -39.68
CA ARG A 564 11.86 2.71 -39.43
C ARG A 564 12.92 1.67 -39.82
N ASP A 565 12.62 0.40 -39.59
CA ASP A 565 13.53 -0.73 -39.78
C ASP A 565 13.25 -1.47 -41.10
N ASP A 566 12.88 -0.74 -42.17
CA ASP A 566 12.73 -1.25 -43.54
C ASP A 566 11.84 -2.50 -43.70
N GLY A 567 10.72 -2.56 -42.95
CA GLY A 567 9.72 -3.62 -43.04
C GLY A 567 9.99 -4.82 -42.12
N ILE A 568 10.98 -4.75 -41.23
CA ILE A 568 11.20 -5.80 -40.22
C ILE A 568 10.05 -5.76 -39.22
N SER A 569 9.22 -6.81 -39.22
CA SER A 569 8.03 -6.92 -38.38
C SER A 569 8.32 -6.65 -36.91
N CYS A 570 7.34 -6.06 -36.22
CA CYS A 570 7.36 -5.82 -34.78
C CYS A 570 6.04 -6.31 -34.19
N ASP A 571 6.11 -7.12 -33.15
CA ASP A 571 4.92 -7.61 -32.44
C ASP A 571 4.49 -6.56 -31.37
N PRO A 572 3.25 -6.04 -31.41
CA PRO A 572 2.73 -5.16 -30.37
C PRO A 572 2.81 -5.74 -28.95
N ASP A 573 2.80 -7.06 -28.79
CA ASP A 573 2.90 -7.73 -27.49
C ASP A 573 4.33 -7.76 -26.94
N ASN A 574 5.32 -7.36 -27.73
CA ASN A 574 6.69 -7.09 -27.27
C ASN A 574 6.88 -5.65 -26.80
N ILE A 575 5.86 -4.79 -26.96
CA ILE A 575 5.92 -3.37 -26.60
C ILE A 575 5.34 -3.11 -25.20
N TYR A 576 6.14 -2.45 -24.37
CA TYR A 576 5.74 -1.95 -23.07
C TYR A 576 5.87 -0.43 -23.07
N LEU A 577 4.77 0.29 -22.94
CA LEU A 577 4.80 1.73 -22.69
C LEU A 577 5.31 1.99 -21.27
N THR A 578 6.05 3.08 -21.09
CA THR A 578 6.79 3.36 -19.85
C THR A 578 6.76 4.85 -19.50
N THR A 579 7.05 5.18 -18.23
CA THR A 579 7.11 6.57 -17.73
C THR A 579 8.43 7.26 -18.13
N GLY A 580 8.65 7.38 -19.44
CA GLY A 580 9.93 7.69 -20.06
C GLY A 580 10.86 6.47 -20.09
N ALA A 581 11.90 6.51 -20.93
CA ALA A 581 12.84 5.39 -21.06
C ALA A 581 13.52 4.98 -19.73
N SER A 582 13.74 5.94 -18.82
CA SER A 582 14.33 5.67 -17.50
C SER A 582 13.57 4.59 -16.73
N ASP A 583 12.26 4.56 -16.90
CA ASP A 583 11.37 3.62 -16.25
C ASP A 583 11.52 2.19 -16.79
N GLY A 584 11.59 2.06 -18.12
CA GLY A 584 11.87 0.79 -18.79
C GLY A 584 13.25 0.24 -18.44
N ILE A 585 14.28 1.10 -18.48
CA ILE A 585 15.67 0.72 -18.13
C ILE A 585 15.71 0.16 -16.71
N VAL A 586 15.19 0.89 -15.71
CA VAL A 586 15.19 0.42 -14.31
C VAL A 586 14.38 -0.87 -14.14
N THR A 587 13.28 -1.03 -14.88
CA THR A 587 12.46 -2.25 -14.87
C THR A 587 13.24 -3.46 -15.38
N MET A 588 13.97 -3.32 -16.49
CA MET A 588 14.80 -4.40 -17.04
C MET A 588 16.01 -4.72 -16.15
N LEU A 589 16.69 -3.71 -15.61
CA LEU A 589 17.78 -3.92 -14.65
C LEU A 589 17.27 -4.67 -13.40
N LYS A 590 16.07 -4.33 -12.90
CA LYS A 590 15.41 -5.04 -11.80
C LYS A 590 15.17 -6.51 -12.13
N LEU A 591 14.61 -6.79 -13.31
CA LEU A 591 14.32 -8.16 -13.76
C LEU A 591 15.59 -9.02 -13.90
N LEU A 592 16.68 -8.43 -14.37
CA LEU A 592 17.94 -9.12 -14.66
C LEU A 592 18.85 -9.30 -13.41
N THR A 593 18.59 -8.58 -12.32
CA THR A 593 19.41 -8.63 -11.11
C THR A 593 19.11 -9.87 -10.27
N ALA A 594 20.10 -10.77 -10.14
CA ALA A 594 19.99 -12.00 -9.36
C ALA A 594 21.36 -12.42 -8.78
N GLY A 595 21.38 -13.49 -7.99
CA GLY A 595 22.59 -14.08 -7.40
C GLY A 595 23.18 -13.26 -6.25
N GLU A 596 24.27 -13.76 -5.65
CA GLU A 596 25.00 -13.12 -4.55
C GLU A 596 26.50 -13.41 -4.67
N GLY A 597 27.35 -12.59 -4.04
CA GLY A 597 28.80 -12.74 -4.12
C GLY A 597 29.28 -12.85 -5.57
N ARG A 598 30.02 -13.92 -5.91
CA ARG A 598 30.54 -14.17 -7.26
C ARG A 598 29.48 -14.48 -8.31
N THR A 599 28.28 -14.92 -7.91
CA THR A 599 27.17 -15.19 -8.85
C THR A 599 26.28 -13.97 -9.05
N ARG A 600 26.54 -12.86 -8.35
CA ARG A 600 25.77 -11.62 -8.47
C ARG A 600 25.83 -11.11 -9.91
N THR A 601 24.68 -10.73 -10.45
CA THR A 601 24.58 -10.14 -11.80
C THR A 601 25.53 -8.95 -11.94
N GLY A 602 26.42 -9.06 -12.93
CA GLY A 602 27.26 -7.98 -13.42
C GLY A 602 26.65 -7.34 -14.67
N MET A 603 26.69 -6.02 -14.74
CA MET A 603 26.09 -5.21 -15.79
C MET A 603 27.14 -4.30 -16.40
N MET A 604 27.42 -4.51 -17.68
CA MET A 604 28.42 -3.77 -18.44
C MET A 604 27.86 -2.44 -18.93
N ILE A 605 28.52 -1.33 -18.58
CA ILE A 605 28.11 0.03 -18.96
C ILE A 605 29.31 0.82 -19.47
N SER A 606 29.05 1.75 -20.39
CA SER A 606 30.10 2.58 -20.99
C SER A 606 30.68 3.57 -19.99
N ILE A 607 31.98 3.85 -20.12
CA ILE A 607 32.64 4.99 -19.50
C ILE A 607 33.18 5.90 -20.61
N PRO A 608 32.75 7.17 -20.70
CA PRO A 608 31.75 7.82 -19.83
C PRO A 608 30.33 7.24 -19.99
N GLN A 609 29.53 7.32 -18.92
CA GLN A 609 28.20 6.72 -18.82
C GLN A 609 27.08 7.76 -18.81
N TYR A 610 25.83 7.36 -19.06
CA TYR A 610 24.68 8.11 -18.54
C TYR A 610 24.42 7.69 -17.07
N PRO A 611 24.49 8.59 -16.07
CA PRO A 611 24.54 8.19 -14.65
C PRO A 611 23.28 7.50 -14.11
N LEU A 612 22.20 7.40 -14.89
CA LEU A 612 21.05 6.57 -14.52
C LEU A 612 21.47 5.11 -14.34
N TYR A 613 22.36 4.60 -15.19
CA TYR A 613 22.77 3.19 -15.17
C TYR A 613 23.53 2.84 -13.89
N SER A 614 24.62 3.54 -13.56
CA SER A 614 25.34 3.34 -12.29
C SER A 614 24.43 3.53 -11.07
N ALA A 615 23.60 4.57 -11.06
CA ALA A 615 22.67 4.82 -9.97
C ALA A 615 21.70 3.65 -9.77
N ALA A 616 21.09 3.14 -10.85
CA ALA A 616 20.16 2.02 -10.80
C ALA A 616 20.86 0.70 -10.42
N ILE A 617 22.06 0.43 -10.96
CA ILE A 617 22.87 -0.74 -10.61
C ILE A 617 23.19 -0.73 -9.11
N ALA A 618 23.60 0.43 -8.57
CA ALA A 618 23.89 0.60 -7.15
C ALA A 618 22.64 0.41 -6.28
N GLU A 619 21.49 1.00 -6.66
CA GLU A 619 20.20 0.85 -5.95
C GLU A 619 19.81 -0.63 -5.83
N LEU A 620 19.98 -1.38 -6.91
CA LEU A 620 19.67 -2.81 -7.00
C LEU A 620 20.72 -3.70 -6.35
N GLY A 621 21.86 -3.15 -5.94
CA GLY A 621 22.99 -3.91 -5.42
C GLY A 621 23.56 -4.89 -6.45
N ALA A 622 23.44 -4.61 -7.74
CA ALA A 622 24.10 -5.35 -8.81
C ALA A 622 25.57 -4.89 -8.94
N VAL A 623 26.37 -5.59 -9.73
CA VAL A 623 27.78 -5.26 -9.93
C VAL A 623 27.95 -4.44 -11.21
N GLN A 624 28.51 -3.23 -11.08
CA GLN A 624 28.85 -2.39 -12.22
C GLN A 624 30.15 -2.89 -12.87
N ILE A 625 30.12 -3.13 -14.18
CA ILE A 625 31.28 -3.50 -14.99
C ILE A 625 31.53 -2.36 -15.99
N ASN A 626 32.69 -1.71 -15.89
CA ASN A 626 33.02 -0.57 -16.74
C ASN A 626 33.72 -1.05 -18.00
N TYR A 627 33.26 -0.59 -19.17
CA TYR A 627 34.05 -0.64 -20.40
C TYR A 627 34.29 0.77 -20.93
N TYR A 628 35.48 1.04 -21.46
CA TYR A 628 35.85 2.40 -21.86
C TYR A 628 35.57 2.64 -23.35
N LEU A 629 34.89 3.74 -23.65
CA LEU A 629 34.75 4.22 -25.03
C LEU A 629 36.06 4.80 -25.53
N ASN A 630 36.34 4.64 -26.82
CA ASN A 630 37.60 5.09 -27.41
C ASN A 630 37.52 6.57 -27.82
N GLU A 631 37.93 7.47 -26.92
CA GLU A 631 37.98 8.92 -27.17
C GLU A 631 38.72 9.26 -28.47
N GLU A 632 39.85 8.62 -28.76
CA GLU A 632 40.66 8.91 -29.94
C GLU A 632 40.00 8.48 -31.27
N LYS A 633 38.99 7.61 -31.19
CA LYS A 633 38.19 7.15 -32.34
C LYS A 633 36.74 7.60 -32.18
N CYS A 634 36.54 8.88 -31.87
CA CYS A 634 35.22 9.52 -31.76
C CYS A 634 34.26 8.79 -30.80
N TRP A 635 34.77 8.30 -29.67
CA TRP A 635 34.00 7.57 -28.65
C TRP A 635 33.32 6.28 -29.17
N SER A 636 33.89 5.66 -30.19
CA SER A 636 33.44 4.35 -30.69
C SER A 636 33.63 3.24 -29.66
N LEU A 637 32.80 2.20 -29.75
CA LEU A 637 32.96 0.98 -28.97
C LEU A 637 34.10 0.13 -29.54
N ASP A 638 34.84 -0.53 -28.66
CA ASP A 638 35.93 -1.45 -29.03
C ASP A 638 35.66 -2.83 -28.43
N ILE A 639 35.55 -3.84 -29.29
CA ILE A 639 35.28 -5.22 -28.88
C ILE A 639 36.42 -5.79 -28.01
N THR A 640 37.65 -5.36 -28.25
CA THR A 640 38.81 -5.78 -27.45
C THR A 640 38.67 -5.29 -26.01
N GLU A 641 38.18 -4.06 -25.84
CA GLU A 641 37.92 -3.48 -24.53
C GLU A 641 36.72 -4.15 -23.84
N LEU A 642 35.64 -4.45 -24.57
CA LEU A 642 34.52 -5.24 -24.04
C LEU A 642 34.99 -6.62 -23.56
N GLN A 643 35.81 -7.31 -24.34
CA GLN A 643 36.39 -8.61 -23.98
C GLN A 643 37.27 -8.51 -22.72
N ARG A 644 38.16 -7.52 -22.66
CA ARG A 644 39.03 -7.29 -21.50
C ARG A 644 38.21 -7.06 -20.23
N SER A 645 37.20 -6.18 -20.31
CA SER A 645 36.33 -5.82 -19.19
C SER A 645 35.51 -7.03 -18.71
N LEU A 646 34.92 -7.77 -19.65
CA LEU A 646 34.16 -8.99 -19.36
C LEU A 646 35.02 -10.06 -18.65
N GLN A 647 36.23 -10.31 -19.15
CA GLN A 647 37.14 -11.31 -18.59
C GLN A 647 37.56 -10.96 -17.17
N ALA A 648 37.93 -9.69 -16.92
CA ALA A 648 38.26 -9.23 -15.58
C ALA A 648 37.07 -9.37 -14.61
N ALA A 649 35.85 -9.08 -15.08
CA ALA A 649 34.64 -9.12 -14.26
C ALA A 649 34.24 -10.53 -13.82
N ARG A 650 34.53 -11.57 -14.62
CA ARG A 650 34.25 -12.98 -14.28
C ARG A 650 34.98 -13.46 -13.02
N GLU A 651 36.02 -12.75 -12.58
CA GLU A 651 36.72 -13.08 -11.34
C GLU A 651 35.88 -12.81 -10.08
N TYR A 652 34.97 -11.83 -10.13
CA TYR A 652 34.26 -11.32 -8.96
C TYR A 652 32.73 -11.22 -9.10
N CYS A 653 32.17 -11.41 -10.29
CA CYS A 653 30.73 -11.42 -10.53
C CYS A 653 30.34 -12.31 -11.71
N ASN A 654 29.04 -12.38 -12.03
CA ASN A 654 28.52 -13.06 -13.21
C ASN A 654 28.02 -12.01 -14.24
N PRO A 655 28.83 -11.61 -15.23
CA PRO A 655 28.39 -10.67 -16.25
C PRO A 655 27.24 -11.26 -17.08
N ARG A 656 26.11 -10.55 -17.13
CA ARG A 656 24.91 -11.01 -17.87
C ARG A 656 24.30 -9.97 -18.79
N VAL A 657 24.66 -8.69 -18.64
CA VAL A 657 23.97 -7.58 -19.32
C VAL A 657 25.00 -6.66 -19.94
N LEU A 658 24.75 -6.22 -21.17
CA LEU A 658 25.51 -5.19 -21.87
C LEU A 658 24.58 -4.04 -22.26
N CYS A 659 24.79 -2.88 -21.62
CA CYS A 659 24.03 -1.67 -21.90
C CYS A 659 24.79 -0.80 -22.90
N ILE A 660 24.13 -0.45 -24.01
CA ILE A 660 24.66 0.43 -25.06
C ILE A 660 23.78 1.68 -25.15
N ILE A 661 24.40 2.85 -25.29
CA ILE A 661 23.70 4.12 -25.51
C ILE A 661 24.08 4.63 -26.89
N ASN A 662 23.11 4.68 -27.81
CA ASN A 662 23.34 5.07 -29.20
C ASN A 662 22.13 5.82 -29.81
N PRO A 663 22.28 7.10 -30.22
CA PRO A 663 23.43 7.98 -30.04
C PRO A 663 23.80 8.23 -28.56
N GLY A 664 25.09 8.42 -28.27
CA GLY A 664 25.61 8.37 -26.91
C GLY A 664 25.42 9.65 -26.06
N ASN A 665 25.28 9.45 -24.75
CA ASN A 665 25.25 10.49 -23.73
C ASN A 665 26.25 10.10 -22.62
N PRO A 666 27.27 10.93 -22.33
CA PRO A 666 27.39 12.36 -22.67
C PRO A 666 28.12 12.68 -23.99
N THR A 667 28.59 11.66 -24.70
CA THR A 667 29.64 11.79 -25.73
C THR A 667 29.17 12.23 -27.12
N GLY A 668 27.87 12.15 -27.42
CA GLY A 668 27.31 12.65 -28.67
C GLY A 668 27.70 11.85 -29.93
N GLN A 669 28.32 10.69 -29.79
CA GLN A 669 28.70 9.83 -30.91
C GLN A 669 27.53 9.01 -31.44
N VAL A 670 27.64 8.59 -32.70
CA VAL A 670 26.72 7.67 -33.38
C VAL A 670 27.52 6.45 -33.81
N GLN A 671 27.13 5.27 -33.33
CA GLN A 671 27.81 4.02 -33.67
C GLN A 671 27.53 3.63 -35.12
N SER A 672 28.56 3.16 -35.83
CA SER A 672 28.40 2.64 -37.20
C SER A 672 27.65 1.31 -37.20
N ARG A 673 27.02 0.95 -38.32
CA ARG A 673 26.37 -0.35 -38.50
C ARG A 673 27.32 -1.52 -38.18
N GLN A 674 28.55 -1.46 -38.69
CA GLN A 674 29.57 -2.49 -38.44
C GLN A 674 29.86 -2.67 -36.94
N CYS A 675 29.98 -1.56 -36.21
CA CYS A 675 30.21 -1.59 -34.77
C CYS A 675 29.05 -2.28 -34.02
N ILE A 676 27.80 -1.98 -34.42
CA ILE A 676 26.61 -2.63 -33.85
C ILE A 676 26.61 -4.14 -34.13
N GLU A 677 26.93 -4.56 -35.35
CA GLU A 677 27.05 -5.99 -35.67
C GLU A 677 28.10 -6.69 -34.82
N ASP A 678 29.27 -6.08 -34.65
CA ASP A 678 30.36 -6.65 -33.86
C ASP A 678 29.98 -6.78 -32.38
N VAL A 679 29.20 -5.83 -31.85
CA VAL A 679 28.63 -5.90 -30.50
C VAL A 679 27.60 -7.02 -30.39
N ILE A 680 26.73 -7.19 -31.39
CA ILE A 680 25.74 -8.29 -31.41
C ILE A 680 26.45 -9.65 -31.46
N ARG A 681 27.48 -9.81 -32.31
CA ARG A 681 28.31 -11.03 -32.34
C ARG A 681 28.95 -11.31 -31.00
N PHE A 682 29.49 -10.28 -30.35
CA PHE A 682 30.09 -10.40 -29.02
C PHE A 682 29.05 -10.82 -27.97
N ALA A 683 27.88 -10.19 -27.94
CA ALA A 683 26.83 -10.51 -26.98
C ALA A 683 26.28 -11.94 -27.19
N ALA A 684 26.09 -12.36 -28.43
CA ALA A 684 25.68 -13.73 -28.78
C ALA A 684 26.71 -14.76 -28.30
N LYS A 685 28.00 -14.52 -28.57
CA LYS A 685 29.09 -15.41 -28.16
C LYS A 685 29.20 -15.54 -26.65
N GLU A 686 29.01 -14.44 -25.91
CA GLU A 686 29.23 -14.39 -24.47
C GLU A 686 27.93 -14.54 -23.66
N HIS A 687 26.80 -14.81 -24.32
CA HIS A 687 25.47 -14.97 -23.73
C HIS A 687 25.03 -13.76 -22.87
N LEU A 688 25.16 -12.56 -23.43
CA LEU A 688 24.80 -11.30 -22.76
C LEU A 688 23.45 -10.78 -23.25
N PHE A 689 22.60 -10.35 -22.32
CA PHE A 689 21.38 -9.61 -22.60
C PHE A 689 21.73 -8.20 -23.08
N LEU A 690 21.25 -7.79 -24.25
CA LEU A 690 21.48 -6.45 -24.79
C LEU A 690 20.42 -5.46 -24.30
N MET A 691 20.87 -4.32 -23.78
CA MET A 691 20.02 -3.17 -23.48
C MET A 691 20.43 -2.00 -24.37
N ALA A 692 19.64 -1.70 -25.39
CA ALA A 692 19.91 -0.64 -26.37
C ALA A 692 19.11 0.63 -26.04
N ASP A 693 19.79 1.64 -25.51
CA ASP A 693 19.23 2.96 -25.20
C ASP A 693 19.31 3.87 -26.43
N GLU A 694 18.19 3.95 -27.14
CA GLU A 694 18.06 4.61 -28.45
C GLU A 694 17.19 5.87 -28.36
N VAL A 695 17.20 6.54 -27.21
CA VAL A 695 16.37 7.74 -26.95
C VAL A 695 16.73 8.93 -27.83
N TYR A 696 17.92 8.94 -28.45
CA TYR A 696 18.40 10.02 -29.31
C TYR A 696 18.33 9.70 -30.81
N GLN A 697 17.62 8.65 -31.22
CA GLN A 697 17.63 8.14 -32.60
C GLN A 697 17.30 9.16 -33.70
N ASP A 698 16.45 10.16 -33.42
CA ASP A 698 16.10 11.22 -34.38
C ASP A 698 17.13 12.36 -34.42
N ASN A 699 18.10 12.40 -33.51
CA ASN A 699 19.14 13.42 -33.43
C ASN A 699 20.47 12.87 -33.92
N VAL A 700 20.64 12.87 -35.24
CA VAL A 700 21.89 12.55 -35.94
C VAL A 700 22.20 13.72 -36.88
N TYR A 701 23.40 14.29 -36.74
CA TYR A 701 23.80 15.54 -37.39
C TYR A 701 24.98 15.38 -38.33
N ALA A 702 25.99 14.61 -37.92
CA ALA A 702 27.24 14.53 -38.66
C ALA A 702 27.05 13.84 -40.02
N GLU A 703 27.70 14.40 -41.04
CA GLU A 703 27.71 13.83 -42.37
C GLU A 703 28.27 12.39 -42.34
N GLY A 704 27.64 11.50 -43.11
CA GLY A 704 28.02 10.08 -43.17
C GLY A 704 27.60 9.25 -41.94
N CYS A 705 27.01 9.86 -40.91
CA CYS A 705 26.39 9.14 -39.79
C CYS A 705 24.90 8.89 -40.06
N ALA A 706 24.43 7.71 -39.71
CA ALA A 706 23.01 7.36 -39.74
C ALA A 706 22.66 6.56 -38.48
N PHE A 707 21.43 6.72 -38.01
CA PHE A 707 20.92 5.86 -36.95
C PHE A 707 20.61 4.48 -37.51
N HIS A 708 21.17 3.45 -36.88
CA HIS A 708 20.84 2.05 -37.10
C HIS A 708 20.37 1.48 -35.78
N SER A 709 19.13 0.99 -35.73
CA SER A 709 18.61 0.34 -34.52
C SER A 709 19.30 -1.01 -34.31
N PHE A 710 19.52 -1.39 -33.05
CA PHE A 710 20.01 -2.72 -32.70
C PHE A 710 19.06 -3.81 -33.22
N LYS A 711 17.75 -3.55 -33.20
CA LYS A 711 16.75 -4.46 -33.79
C LYS A 711 16.98 -4.68 -35.27
N LYS A 712 17.10 -3.62 -36.08
CA LYS A 712 17.31 -3.75 -37.52
C LYS A 712 18.55 -4.58 -37.82
N VAL A 713 19.68 -4.22 -37.21
CA VAL A 713 20.95 -4.92 -37.45
C VAL A 713 20.88 -6.38 -36.99
N LEU A 714 20.27 -6.66 -35.83
CA LEU A 714 20.10 -8.01 -35.32
C LEU A 714 19.31 -8.92 -36.29
N PHE A 715 18.21 -8.41 -36.86
CA PHE A 715 17.39 -9.16 -37.82
C PHE A 715 18.07 -9.30 -39.18
N GLU A 716 18.78 -8.27 -39.66
CA GLU A 716 19.57 -8.34 -40.90
C GLU A 716 20.74 -9.35 -40.81
N MET A 717 21.27 -9.61 -39.61
CA MET A 717 22.31 -10.62 -39.38
C MET A 717 21.79 -12.06 -39.47
N GLY A 718 20.48 -12.28 -39.55
CA GLY A 718 19.87 -13.58 -39.78
C GLY A 718 19.38 -14.31 -38.52
N PRO A 719 18.64 -15.42 -38.71
CA PRO A 719 17.91 -16.13 -37.65
C PRO A 719 18.80 -16.72 -36.55
N GLU A 720 20.07 -16.98 -36.86
CA GLU A 720 21.07 -17.42 -35.89
C GLU A 720 21.29 -16.41 -34.75
N PHE A 721 21.12 -15.12 -35.02
CA PHE A 721 21.16 -14.04 -34.03
C PHE A 721 19.76 -13.58 -33.65
N SER A 722 18.89 -13.34 -34.63
CA SER A 722 17.57 -12.74 -34.40
C SER A 722 16.60 -13.60 -33.61
N ASN A 723 16.83 -14.92 -33.50
CA ASN A 723 16.01 -15.81 -32.68
C ASN A 723 16.65 -16.15 -31.33
N THR A 724 17.88 -15.70 -31.07
CA THR A 724 18.67 -16.16 -29.92
C THR A 724 19.14 -15.04 -29.00
N VAL A 725 19.49 -13.87 -29.55
CA VAL A 725 19.99 -12.76 -28.76
C VAL A 725 18.84 -12.03 -28.10
N GLU A 726 18.82 -12.02 -26.77
CA GLU A 726 17.87 -11.26 -25.97
C GLU A 726 18.18 -9.76 -26.05
N LEU A 727 17.16 -8.95 -26.40
CA LEU A 727 17.31 -7.52 -26.60
C LEU A 727 16.14 -6.76 -25.98
N ALA A 728 16.46 -5.69 -25.26
CA ALA A 728 15.53 -4.63 -24.90
C ALA A 728 15.96 -3.29 -25.52
N SER A 729 15.14 -2.71 -26.39
CA SER A 729 15.39 -1.40 -27.03
C SER A 729 14.51 -0.33 -26.40
N PHE A 730 15.07 0.81 -26.01
CA PHE A 730 14.38 1.87 -25.27
C PHE A 730 14.23 3.13 -26.11
N HIS A 731 13.05 3.75 -26.05
CA HIS A 731 12.80 5.05 -26.66
C HIS A 731 11.95 5.97 -25.75
N SER A 732 12.00 7.29 -26.01
CA SER A 732 11.32 8.28 -25.17
C SER A 732 10.87 9.52 -25.96
N THR A 733 9.76 10.11 -25.53
CA THR A 733 9.25 11.39 -26.04
C THR A 733 10.02 12.60 -25.51
N SER A 734 11.00 12.39 -24.62
CA SER A 734 11.67 13.47 -23.89
C SER A 734 12.73 14.22 -24.70
N LYS A 735 13.23 13.61 -25.78
CA LYS A 735 14.46 14.04 -26.46
C LYS A 735 14.15 14.46 -27.89
N CYS A 736 15.19 14.86 -28.61
CA CYS A 736 15.11 15.22 -30.01
C CYS A 736 14.19 16.42 -30.30
N TYR A 737 13.69 16.51 -31.53
CA TYR A 737 12.76 17.56 -31.95
C TYR A 737 11.44 17.58 -31.14
N MET A 738 11.10 16.47 -30.50
CA MET A 738 9.90 16.34 -29.67
C MET A 738 10.05 17.14 -28.37
N GLY A 739 11.16 16.97 -27.64
CA GLY A 739 11.54 17.81 -26.51
C GLY A 739 10.65 17.73 -25.25
N GLU A 740 9.65 16.84 -25.20
CA GLU A 740 8.60 16.81 -24.17
C GLU A 740 9.03 16.08 -22.88
N CYS A 741 10.12 16.54 -22.24
CA CYS A 741 10.72 15.94 -21.05
C CYS A 741 9.75 15.74 -19.87
N GLY A 742 8.83 16.69 -19.66
CA GLY A 742 7.90 16.72 -18.53
C GLY A 742 6.70 15.78 -18.68
N LEU A 743 6.36 15.37 -19.90
CA LEU A 743 5.19 14.51 -20.18
C LEU A 743 5.48 13.01 -19.96
N ARG A 744 6.75 12.65 -19.75
CA ARG A 744 7.18 11.32 -19.30
C ARG A 744 6.66 10.15 -20.16
N GLY A 745 6.64 10.30 -21.48
CA GLY A 745 6.32 9.22 -22.43
C GLY A 745 7.56 8.40 -22.81
N GLY A 746 7.39 7.09 -22.92
CA GLY A 746 8.43 6.15 -23.34
C GLY A 746 7.87 4.80 -23.76
N TYR A 747 8.69 3.99 -24.42
CA TYR A 747 8.44 2.56 -24.61
C TYR A 747 9.73 1.77 -24.50
N MET A 748 9.59 0.47 -24.25
CA MET A 748 10.62 -0.52 -24.53
C MET A 748 10.03 -1.65 -25.38
N GLU A 749 10.80 -2.10 -26.36
CA GLU A 749 10.53 -3.33 -27.09
C GLU A 749 11.44 -4.43 -26.52
N VAL A 750 10.87 -5.59 -26.17
CA VAL A 750 11.61 -6.72 -25.59
C VAL A 750 11.41 -7.96 -26.46
N ILE A 751 12.49 -8.53 -26.98
CA ILE A 751 12.45 -9.70 -27.89
C ILE A 751 13.35 -10.84 -27.40
N ASN A 752 13.01 -12.06 -27.85
CA ASN A 752 13.72 -13.32 -27.56
C ASN A 752 13.82 -13.70 -26.08
N VAL A 753 13.00 -13.09 -25.21
CA VAL A 753 12.93 -13.44 -23.79
C VAL A 753 12.01 -14.63 -23.58
N ASP A 754 12.42 -15.53 -22.68
CA ASP A 754 11.61 -16.67 -22.25
C ASP A 754 10.18 -16.25 -21.84
N GLN A 755 9.19 -17.05 -22.22
CA GLN A 755 7.78 -16.68 -22.04
C GLN A 755 7.36 -16.57 -20.57
N GLU A 756 7.94 -17.40 -19.69
CA GLU A 756 7.69 -17.31 -18.25
C GLU A 756 8.33 -16.05 -17.65
N VAL A 757 9.51 -15.67 -18.15
CA VAL A 757 10.18 -14.41 -17.78
C VAL A 757 9.37 -13.20 -18.28
N LYS A 758 8.82 -13.25 -19.49
CA LYS A 758 7.91 -12.23 -20.04
C LYS A 758 6.63 -12.09 -19.21
N ALA A 759 6.11 -13.18 -18.65
CA ALA A 759 5.01 -13.15 -17.70
C ALA A 759 5.41 -12.45 -16.38
N GLN A 760 6.63 -12.70 -15.86
CA GLN A 760 7.14 -11.97 -14.69
C GLN A 760 7.36 -10.48 -14.98
N LEU A 761 7.82 -10.11 -16.18
CA LEU A 761 7.90 -8.71 -16.60
C LEU A 761 6.52 -8.05 -16.59
N THR A 762 5.51 -8.74 -17.15
CA THR A 762 4.13 -8.24 -17.18
C THR A 762 3.56 -8.06 -15.77
N LYS A 763 3.85 -8.99 -14.85
CA LYS A 763 3.53 -8.86 -13.42
C LYS A 763 4.27 -7.69 -12.76
N LEU A 764 5.54 -7.49 -13.08
CA LEU A 764 6.35 -6.41 -12.52
C LEU A 764 5.83 -5.02 -12.95
N VAL A 765 5.36 -4.88 -14.19
CA VAL A 765 4.77 -3.61 -14.64
C VAL A 765 3.34 -3.41 -14.11
N SER A 766 2.58 -4.48 -13.84
CA SER A 766 1.19 -4.37 -13.37
C SER A 766 1.07 -3.89 -11.92
N VAL A 767 2.07 -4.14 -11.06
CA VAL A 767 2.07 -3.60 -9.68
C VAL A 767 2.11 -2.07 -9.62
N ARG A 768 2.37 -1.40 -10.75
CA ARG A 768 2.36 0.06 -10.91
C ARG A 768 1.13 0.59 -11.65
N LEU A 769 0.15 -0.27 -11.89
CA LEU A 769 -1.06 -0.01 -12.68
C LEU A 769 -0.73 0.21 -14.16
N CYS A 770 -0.34 1.43 -14.55
CA CYS A 770 0.08 1.78 -15.90
C CYS A 770 0.91 3.08 -15.91
N PRO A 771 1.68 3.36 -16.98
CA PRO A 771 2.25 4.70 -17.19
C PRO A 771 1.16 5.77 -17.30
N PRO A 772 1.42 7.04 -16.94
CA PRO A 772 0.45 8.12 -17.14
C PRO A 772 -0.01 8.21 -18.61
N VAL A 773 -1.33 8.16 -18.82
CA VAL A 773 -1.93 8.12 -20.17
C VAL A 773 -1.55 9.34 -21.04
N PRO A 774 -1.41 10.58 -20.54
CA PRO A 774 -0.91 11.68 -21.37
C PRO A 774 0.46 11.42 -22.02
N GLY A 775 1.36 10.73 -21.30
CA GLY A 775 2.66 10.32 -21.85
C GLY A 775 2.52 9.22 -22.91
N GLN A 776 1.54 8.33 -22.75
CA GLN A 776 1.21 7.31 -23.76
C GLN A 776 0.61 7.94 -25.02
N VAL A 777 -0.33 8.89 -24.86
CA VAL A 777 -0.91 9.68 -25.96
C VAL A 777 0.19 10.35 -26.76
N LEU A 778 1.10 11.04 -26.09
CA LEU A 778 2.23 11.67 -26.77
C LEU A 778 3.10 10.64 -27.53
N MET A 779 3.33 9.46 -26.96
CA MET A 779 4.06 8.40 -27.66
C MET A 779 3.35 8.00 -28.96
N ALA A 780 2.02 7.93 -28.97
CA ALA A 780 1.24 7.67 -30.19
C ALA A 780 1.41 8.75 -31.26
N LEU A 781 1.62 10.01 -30.86
CA LEU A 781 1.84 11.13 -31.80
C LEU A 781 3.27 11.13 -32.34
N VAL A 782 4.23 10.73 -31.51
CA VAL A 782 5.63 10.57 -31.88
C VAL A 782 5.80 9.43 -32.90
N THR A 783 5.15 8.29 -32.68
CA THR A 783 5.28 7.12 -33.56
C THR A 783 4.34 7.15 -34.76
N ASN A 784 3.30 7.98 -34.71
CA ASN A 784 2.37 8.17 -35.81
C ASN A 784 2.07 9.67 -35.99
N PRO A 785 3.07 10.44 -36.47
CA PRO A 785 2.91 11.87 -36.74
C PRO A 785 1.99 12.11 -37.94
N PRO A 786 1.61 13.37 -38.22
CA PRO A 786 0.83 13.69 -39.42
C PRO A 786 1.48 13.14 -40.69
N GLN A 787 0.68 12.64 -41.62
CA GLN A 787 1.09 12.02 -42.87
C GLN A 787 0.89 12.95 -44.08
N PRO A 788 1.60 12.72 -45.20
CA PRO A 788 1.34 13.46 -46.44
C PRO A 788 -0.14 13.44 -46.83
N GLY A 789 -0.72 14.63 -47.02
CA GLY A 789 -2.15 14.81 -47.32
C GLY A 789 -3.00 15.22 -46.12
N GLU A 790 -2.48 15.11 -44.88
CA GLU A 790 -3.18 15.59 -43.69
C GLU A 790 -2.92 17.10 -43.45
N PRO A 791 -3.92 17.87 -42.95
CA PRO A 791 -3.83 19.32 -42.76
C PRO A 791 -2.60 19.80 -41.97
N SER A 792 -2.19 19.08 -40.93
CA SER A 792 -1.11 19.48 -40.03
C SER A 792 0.29 19.08 -40.52
N HIS A 793 0.39 18.26 -41.58
CA HIS A 793 1.66 17.67 -42.02
C HIS A 793 2.71 18.70 -42.44
N ALA A 794 2.32 19.70 -43.23
CA ALA A 794 3.26 20.72 -43.71
C ALA A 794 3.86 21.53 -42.54
N GLN A 795 3.03 21.89 -41.55
CA GLN A 795 3.50 22.60 -40.37
C GLN A 795 4.38 21.73 -39.47
N PHE A 796 3.96 20.49 -39.20
CA PHE A 796 4.74 19.54 -38.41
C PHE A 796 6.14 19.33 -39.00
N LEU A 797 6.22 19.08 -40.32
CA LEU A 797 7.50 18.87 -41.00
C LEU A 797 8.39 20.11 -40.93
N LYS A 798 7.82 21.31 -41.08
CA LYS A 798 8.54 22.58 -40.93
C LYS A 798 9.11 22.76 -39.53
N GLU A 799 8.32 22.53 -38.49
CA GLU A 799 8.74 22.65 -37.09
C GLU A 799 9.83 21.63 -36.73
N ARG A 800 9.63 20.36 -37.12
CA ARG A 800 10.60 19.27 -36.94
C ARG A 800 11.93 19.59 -37.62
N THR A 801 11.88 19.95 -38.91
CA THR A 801 13.09 20.19 -39.71
C THR A 801 13.84 21.43 -39.20
N ALA A 802 13.13 22.50 -38.85
CA ALA A 802 13.75 23.69 -38.27
C ALA A 802 14.49 23.37 -36.97
N THR A 803 13.86 22.60 -36.08
CA THR A 803 14.46 22.20 -34.79
C THR A 803 15.71 21.35 -34.99
N LEU A 804 15.66 20.33 -35.87
CA LEU A 804 16.81 19.47 -36.14
C LEU A 804 17.97 20.24 -36.79
N ASN A 805 17.68 21.12 -37.75
CA ASN A 805 18.69 21.96 -38.39
C ASN A 805 19.35 22.91 -37.39
N GLU A 806 18.58 23.49 -36.46
CA GLU A 806 19.13 24.35 -35.42
C GLU A 806 20.05 23.56 -34.48
N LEU A 807 19.65 22.35 -34.07
CA LEU A 807 20.48 21.50 -33.22
C LEU A 807 21.78 21.09 -33.92
N ALA A 808 21.73 20.72 -35.21
CA ALA A 808 22.91 20.39 -36.01
C ALA A 808 23.89 21.58 -36.08
N LYS A 809 23.38 22.78 -36.36
CA LYS A 809 24.20 24.01 -36.39
C LYS A 809 24.84 24.32 -35.03
N LYS A 810 24.12 24.08 -33.93
CA LYS A 810 24.63 24.30 -32.57
C LYS A 810 25.67 23.24 -32.17
N ALA A 811 25.55 22.02 -32.67
CA ALA A 811 26.55 20.96 -32.51
C ALA A 811 27.88 21.34 -33.18
N GLU A 812 27.85 21.71 -34.46
CA GLU A 812 29.02 22.19 -35.22
C GLU A 812 29.69 23.40 -34.54
N LEU A 813 28.89 24.42 -34.21
CA LEU A 813 29.38 25.63 -33.54
C LEU A 813 30.09 25.33 -32.20
N THR A 814 29.56 24.36 -31.44
CA THR A 814 30.13 23.96 -30.14
C THR A 814 31.49 23.30 -30.32
N GLU A 815 31.59 22.37 -31.28
CA GLU A 815 32.84 21.71 -31.62
C GLU A 815 33.89 22.71 -32.09
N ASP A 816 33.54 23.55 -33.06
CA ASP A 816 34.44 24.54 -33.65
C ASP A 816 35.03 25.48 -32.60
N ILE A 817 34.16 26.11 -31.80
CA ILE A 817 34.62 27.12 -30.83
C ILE A 817 35.48 26.49 -29.74
N LEU A 818 35.07 25.34 -29.18
CA LEU A 818 35.83 24.69 -28.11
C LEU A 818 37.20 24.21 -28.59
N ASN A 819 37.30 23.72 -29.83
CA ASN A 819 38.57 23.31 -30.42
C ASN A 819 39.51 24.49 -30.75
N THR A 820 39.03 25.74 -30.73
CA THR A 820 39.91 26.92 -30.82
C THR A 820 40.65 27.26 -29.52
N VAL A 821 40.32 26.59 -28.40
CA VAL A 821 40.85 26.92 -27.08
C VAL A 821 42.02 25.99 -26.74
N PRO A 822 43.26 26.51 -26.60
CA PRO A 822 44.39 25.68 -26.17
C PRO A 822 44.09 24.98 -24.84
N GLY A 823 44.33 23.67 -24.79
CA GLY A 823 44.03 22.86 -23.61
C GLY A 823 42.62 22.26 -23.58
N ILE A 824 41.75 22.58 -24.55
CA ILE A 824 40.45 21.93 -24.74
C ILE A 824 40.46 21.14 -26.06
N ARG A 825 39.99 19.89 -26.02
CA ARG A 825 39.73 19.07 -27.21
C ARG A 825 38.31 18.54 -27.16
N CYS A 826 37.52 18.84 -28.18
CA CYS A 826 36.15 18.36 -28.33
C CYS A 826 36.06 17.43 -29.53
N ASN A 827 35.60 16.20 -29.32
CA ASN A 827 35.24 15.31 -30.42
C ASN A 827 33.97 15.81 -31.13
N PRO A 828 33.73 15.36 -32.38
CA PRO A 828 32.54 15.73 -33.11
C PRO A 828 31.25 15.32 -32.41
N VAL A 829 30.30 16.25 -32.35
CA VAL A 829 28.95 15.98 -31.82
C VAL A 829 28.10 15.40 -32.94
N GLN A 830 28.23 14.09 -33.17
CA GLN A 830 27.57 13.38 -34.26
C GLN A 830 26.04 13.28 -34.08
N GLY A 831 25.55 13.35 -32.85
CA GLY A 831 24.14 13.23 -32.50
C GLY A 831 23.82 13.62 -31.05
N ALA A 832 22.66 13.18 -30.57
CA ALA A 832 22.15 13.49 -29.22
C ALA A 832 22.01 15.00 -28.96
N MET A 833 22.42 15.50 -27.78
CA MET A 833 22.29 16.92 -27.40
C MET A 833 23.48 17.43 -26.57
N TYR A 834 24.59 16.71 -26.56
CA TYR A 834 25.69 16.96 -25.63
C TYR A 834 27.04 16.91 -26.31
N SER A 835 27.96 17.72 -25.80
CA SER A 835 29.40 17.55 -26.03
C SER A 835 30.08 17.14 -24.73
N PHE A 836 31.19 16.40 -24.87
CA PHE A 836 32.02 15.95 -23.75
C PHE A 836 33.49 16.30 -23.98
N PRO A 837 33.84 17.59 -24.03
CA PRO A 837 35.20 18.04 -24.26
C PRO A 837 36.14 17.60 -23.14
N ARG A 838 37.36 17.22 -23.53
CA ARG A 838 38.50 16.99 -22.66
C ARG A 838 39.21 18.29 -22.38
N ILE A 839 39.61 18.46 -21.12
CA ILE A 839 40.40 19.60 -20.65
C ILE A 839 41.74 19.13 -20.10
N THR A 840 42.80 19.85 -20.46
CA THR A 840 44.13 19.70 -19.89
C THR A 840 44.27 20.69 -18.73
N LEU A 841 44.41 20.16 -17.52
CA LEU A 841 44.54 20.97 -16.30
C LEU A 841 46.02 21.05 -15.87
N PRO A 842 46.53 22.24 -15.48
CA PRO A 842 47.86 22.37 -14.91
C PRO A 842 48.04 21.57 -13.62
N ASP A 843 49.26 21.08 -13.36
CA ASP A 843 49.58 20.28 -12.16
C ASP A 843 49.21 21.00 -10.85
N ARG A 844 49.36 22.33 -10.82
CA ARG A 844 49.00 23.13 -9.64
C ARG A 844 47.49 23.12 -9.38
N ALA A 845 46.67 23.16 -10.44
CA ALA A 845 45.22 23.05 -10.32
C ALA A 845 44.80 21.67 -9.82
N VAL A 846 45.45 20.60 -10.30
CA VAL A 846 45.22 19.22 -9.84
C VAL A 846 45.59 19.07 -8.36
N LYS A 847 46.73 19.62 -7.93
CA LYS A 847 47.15 19.62 -6.52
C LYS A 847 46.21 20.43 -5.63
N GLU A 848 45.76 21.59 -6.08
CA GLU A 848 44.79 22.45 -5.37
C GLU A 848 43.44 21.74 -5.19
N ALA A 849 42.94 21.08 -6.24
CA ALA A 849 41.71 20.28 -6.17
C ALA A 849 41.84 19.16 -5.12
N LYS A 850 42.96 18.41 -5.13
CA LYS A 850 43.26 17.38 -4.13
C LYS A 850 43.34 17.95 -2.72
N ALA A 851 43.95 19.12 -2.53
CA ALA A 851 44.02 19.79 -1.22
C ALA A 851 42.63 20.18 -0.69
N LYS A 852 41.66 20.42 -1.58
CA LYS A 852 40.25 20.69 -1.25
C LYS A 852 39.39 19.42 -1.16
N GLY A 853 39.96 18.23 -1.35
CA GLY A 853 39.23 16.97 -1.37
C GLY A 853 38.24 16.86 -2.53
N GLN A 854 38.55 17.48 -3.67
CA GLN A 854 37.72 17.48 -4.87
C GLN A 854 38.44 16.85 -6.06
N GLU A 855 37.67 16.25 -6.97
CA GLU A 855 38.18 15.86 -8.29
C GLU A 855 38.59 17.10 -9.10
N PRO A 856 39.65 17.02 -9.93
CA PRO A 856 40.16 18.19 -10.66
C PRO A 856 39.12 18.86 -11.57
N ASP A 857 38.27 18.09 -12.23
CA ASP A 857 37.20 18.62 -13.08
C ASP A 857 36.03 19.20 -12.28
N MET A 858 35.71 18.66 -11.10
CA MET A 858 34.75 19.26 -10.17
C MET A 858 35.23 20.63 -9.71
N PHE A 859 36.52 20.74 -9.35
CA PHE A 859 37.12 22.00 -8.96
C PHE A 859 37.06 23.03 -10.09
N TYR A 860 37.39 22.61 -11.32
CA TYR A 860 37.29 23.45 -12.52
C TYR A 860 35.85 23.93 -12.75
N CYS A 861 34.86 23.02 -12.77
CA CYS A 861 33.47 23.37 -13.02
C CYS A 861 32.84 24.23 -11.91
N MET A 862 33.20 24.00 -10.64
CA MET A 862 32.76 24.85 -9.52
C MET A 862 33.32 26.27 -9.64
N THR A 863 34.61 26.39 -9.96
CA THR A 863 35.26 27.70 -10.15
C THR A 863 34.65 28.45 -11.34
N LEU A 864 34.41 27.74 -12.45
CA LEU A 864 33.70 28.29 -13.62
C LEU A 864 32.33 28.85 -13.23
N LEU A 865 31.55 28.07 -12.48
CA LEU A 865 30.22 28.47 -12.04
C LEU A 865 30.26 29.72 -11.15
N ASP A 866 31.16 29.75 -10.17
CA ASP A 866 31.31 30.88 -9.24
C ASP A 866 31.80 32.17 -9.91
N GLU A 867 32.56 32.08 -11.02
CA GLU A 867 33.08 33.24 -11.74
C GLU A 867 32.23 33.70 -12.90
N THR A 868 31.49 32.81 -13.56
CA THR A 868 30.81 33.11 -14.84
C THR A 868 29.31 32.91 -14.81
N GLY A 869 28.78 32.21 -13.80
CA GLY A 869 27.38 31.79 -13.72
C GLY A 869 27.06 30.58 -14.61
N ILE A 870 28.04 29.98 -15.29
CA ILE A 870 27.80 28.85 -16.21
C ILE A 870 27.85 27.53 -15.43
N CYS A 871 26.73 26.81 -15.44
CA CYS A 871 26.61 25.51 -14.78
C CYS A 871 26.84 24.38 -15.79
N LEU A 872 27.99 23.71 -15.69
CA LEU A 872 28.36 22.49 -16.44
C LEU A 872 28.33 21.27 -15.50
N VAL A 873 28.46 20.06 -16.06
CA VAL A 873 28.61 18.85 -15.23
C VAL A 873 30.03 18.31 -15.39
N PRO A 874 30.81 18.09 -14.31
CA PRO A 874 32.17 17.56 -14.41
C PRO A 874 32.20 16.12 -14.92
N GLY A 875 33.28 15.75 -15.61
CA GLY A 875 33.49 14.43 -16.21
C GLY A 875 33.49 13.29 -15.20
N SER A 876 34.00 13.52 -14.00
CA SER A 876 33.95 12.62 -12.85
C SER A 876 32.53 12.13 -12.54
N GLY A 877 31.51 12.94 -12.82
CA GLY A 877 30.11 12.56 -12.67
C GLY A 877 29.60 11.49 -13.65
N PHE A 878 30.33 11.26 -14.74
CA PHE A 878 30.02 10.26 -15.78
C PHE A 878 31.03 9.11 -15.79
N GLY A 879 32.07 9.19 -14.96
CA GLY A 879 33.27 8.37 -15.11
C GLY A 879 34.08 8.78 -16.35
N GLN A 880 35.39 8.59 -16.28
CA GLN A 880 36.32 8.84 -17.36
C GLN A 880 37.56 7.97 -17.18
N LYS A 881 38.46 7.96 -18.17
CA LYS A 881 39.74 7.25 -18.04
C LYS A 881 40.62 7.95 -17.00
N ASP A 882 41.34 7.18 -16.19
CA ASP A 882 42.25 7.75 -15.20
C ASP A 882 43.27 8.69 -15.85
N GLY A 883 43.48 9.85 -15.25
CA GLY A 883 44.37 10.89 -15.77
C GLY A 883 43.78 11.75 -16.88
N THR A 884 42.52 11.56 -17.26
CA THR A 884 41.79 12.49 -18.15
C THR A 884 40.72 13.25 -17.39
N HIS A 885 40.37 14.44 -17.86
CA HIS A 885 39.42 15.34 -17.22
C HIS A 885 38.51 15.92 -18.29
N HIS A 886 37.21 15.98 -18.01
CA HIS A 886 36.20 16.42 -18.95
C HIS A 886 35.13 17.27 -18.27
N PHE A 887 34.26 17.85 -19.07
CA PHE A 887 32.95 18.31 -18.61
C PHE A 887 31.90 18.01 -19.68
N ARG A 888 30.65 17.82 -19.28
CA ARG A 888 29.50 17.78 -20.19
C ARG A 888 28.86 19.15 -20.31
N MET A 889 28.54 19.53 -21.54
CA MET A 889 27.71 20.68 -21.87
C MET A 889 26.56 20.27 -22.80
N THR A 890 25.44 20.98 -22.73
CA THR A 890 24.33 20.82 -23.68
C THR A 890 24.41 21.83 -24.83
N ILE A 891 24.02 21.41 -26.03
CA ILE A 891 23.90 22.28 -27.22
C ILE A 891 22.51 22.95 -27.30
N LEU A 892 21.65 22.72 -26.31
CA LEU A 892 20.27 23.21 -26.29
C LEU A 892 20.09 24.73 -26.23
N PRO A 893 20.93 25.53 -25.53
CA PRO A 893 20.73 26.98 -25.46
C PRO A 893 20.53 27.61 -26.85
N PRO A 894 19.74 28.69 -26.97
CA PRO A 894 19.60 29.41 -28.23
C PRO A 894 20.98 29.83 -28.77
N ALA A 895 21.14 29.89 -30.10
CA ALA A 895 22.47 30.04 -30.71
C ALA A 895 23.22 31.30 -30.23
N ASP A 896 22.53 32.42 -30.04
CA ASP A 896 23.08 33.66 -29.48
C ASP A 896 23.59 33.48 -28.04
N LYS A 897 22.79 32.84 -27.18
CA LYS A 897 23.20 32.51 -25.81
C LYS A 897 24.34 31.48 -25.77
N LEU A 898 24.33 30.51 -26.69
CA LEU A 898 25.36 29.49 -26.80
C LEU A 898 26.72 30.09 -27.15
N ILE A 899 26.77 31.04 -28.10
CA ILE A 899 27.99 31.78 -28.45
C ILE A 899 28.55 32.52 -27.23
N ILE A 900 27.69 33.21 -26.48
CA ILE A 900 28.09 33.93 -25.27
C ILE A 900 28.66 32.96 -24.23
N LEU A 901 27.97 31.84 -24.01
CA LEU A 901 28.41 30.79 -23.09
C LEU A 901 29.79 30.26 -23.48
N LEU A 902 29.96 29.84 -24.73
CA LEU A 902 31.21 29.27 -25.24
C LEU A 902 32.39 30.26 -25.12
N ASN A 903 32.15 31.54 -25.43
CA ASN A 903 33.16 32.59 -25.27
C ASN A 903 33.53 32.83 -23.81
N LYS A 904 32.56 32.79 -22.88
CA LYS A 904 32.83 32.88 -21.44
C LYS A 904 33.63 31.68 -20.93
N VAL A 905 33.33 30.46 -21.40
CA VAL A 905 34.10 29.26 -21.07
C VAL A 905 35.53 29.39 -21.58
N LYS A 906 35.72 29.88 -22.82
CA LYS A 906 37.04 30.15 -23.41
C LYS A 906 37.87 31.12 -22.57
N GLU A 907 37.30 32.28 -22.22
CA GLU A 907 38.01 33.29 -21.43
C GLU A 907 38.29 32.82 -20.01
N PHE A 908 37.35 32.10 -19.39
CA PHE A 908 37.58 31.46 -18.10
C PHE A 908 38.73 30.45 -18.17
N HIS A 909 38.73 29.55 -19.17
CA HIS A 909 39.76 28.52 -19.31
C HIS A 909 41.16 29.12 -19.43
N ARG A 910 41.30 30.19 -20.23
CA ARG A 910 42.56 30.93 -20.39
C ARG A 910 43.04 31.50 -19.06
N ARG A 911 42.18 32.23 -18.35
CA ARG A 911 42.54 32.81 -17.02
C ARG A 911 42.84 31.73 -15.98
N PHE A 912 42.06 30.65 -15.95
CA PHE A 912 42.25 29.55 -15.02
C PHE A 912 43.60 28.86 -15.26
N THR A 913 43.92 28.53 -16.51
CA THR A 913 45.20 27.91 -16.84
C THR A 913 46.38 28.84 -16.56
N GLU A 914 46.31 30.12 -16.90
CA GLU A 914 47.32 31.13 -16.53
C GLU A 914 47.52 31.22 -15.02
N GLN A 915 46.42 31.24 -14.25
CA GLN A 915 46.48 31.31 -12.80
C GLN A 915 47.22 30.10 -12.20
N TYR A 916 46.97 28.88 -12.69
CA TYR A 916 47.49 27.63 -12.12
C TYR A 916 48.70 27.02 -12.86
N SER A 917 49.19 27.68 -13.91
CA SER A 917 50.44 27.27 -14.59
C SER A 917 51.66 27.41 -13.68
#